data_AF-W6TR67-F1
#
_entry.id   AF-W6TR67-F1
#
_cell.length_a   1.000
_cell.length_b   1.000
_cell.length_c   1.000
_cell.angle_alpha   90.00
_cell.angle_beta   90.00
_cell.angle_gamma   90.00
#
_symmetry.space_group_name_H-M   'P 1'
#
loop_
_entity.id
_entity.type
_entity.pdbx_description
1 polymer ?
#
loop_
_entity_poly.entity_id
_entity_poly.type
_entity_poly.pdbx_seq_one_letter_code
_entity_poly.pdbx_strand_id
1 'polypeptide(L)'
;MFFVCFVLFGNSASAQIQKIIFPLAGNKKIELARLSPVPADDALKLSLNGEWLFSENIDKQPCKKAIQVPGEWVMQGFEVAKDVAAGYSKRINIPSGWKNKRVKLRFDGVYSDSEIWLNGKKIGKHLGGFTPFEIDITAFVKWNGDNELLVKVKSDSKADSLASASQYAVHTLGGIARKVYLLALEDVNIAYTDVKTTFDPNFENAILTTDIFIANEKTGKSGKLVLSAELFRANENEKIAGKSLILEKGLESGKFLQQTLSLDVLKPQKWDPEHPYLYQLKLTLKEGNQVKAKTTKPIGFRQIEVKGNRVLVNNIPVKLRGVNHHETMPLRGRSVNDDQWEKDVKIFREGNVNYIRTSHYPPPEELIAACDKLGMFLEVEAPFCWAENTTVPAELSDELLINQTLDMVSFFSSSPSVLIWSLGNESLKYNEYFKKTGELVKLFDPTRPRNFSQYGADADGGDLEITNHHYPGPEGPDKYRNYKRPIVFDEYVHLNAYNRLELVTDPGVRDAWGIGFEAMWEKMQKTDAVLGGAIWAGIDDSFFLPNGKTVGYGTWGPIDGWRRVKPEYWHMKKIYSPIKIKLTGNWSGGEIHLLVENRQLFSNLNEGRIEWSIGAAKGTIKPDLKSGMSTKLSIELKERPKVLDQLTMKVFDARNVMIDIYQFDVVPTVTVFDTDDPNSAQSWSYRQEPGILIAKNKGLEIKINLNNGNLEQLKKEDQTVMGCNGQLMILPLTGDGRGVQMTGENQQFDPFTDVCKHRVIKDVKFSKMKNQLTVSTNDEYEEAFGTINYHYFANGKITVDYKYTLKKDINPRQWGIVFGLPESYNELTWKRKGQWNYYPEDHIGRMKGTAKLLSDAEVSGAAGPSSKPNNPWSTDRNNMGTNDFRSTKMNIKEATLNNGAVALKIQSNGTQHLRAWQQEQTIQILVAGYSNMGTERFFRAHAEKMDRPLKVGDIIQDYISIQVDHK
;
A
#
# COMPACT_ATOMS: atom_id res chain seq x y z
N MET A 1 34.36 -26.45 19.87
CA MET A 1 35.49 -25.51 19.95
C MET A 1 34.98 -24.25 20.64
N PHE A 2 35.36 -24.01 21.89
CA PHE A 2 34.80 -22.92 22.71
C PHE A 2 35.49 -21.60 22.35
N PHE A 3 34.79 -20.68 21.68
CA PHE A 3 35.27 -19.30 21.54
C PHE A 3 34.80 -18.48 22.75
N VAL A 4 35.75 -17.91 23.49
CA VAL A 4 35.47 -17.00 24.60
C VAL A 4 35.22 -15.61 24.01
N CYS A 5 33.97 -15.14 24.10
CA CYS A 5 33.63 -13.75 23.76
C CYS A 5 33.92 -12.85 24.95
N PHE A 6 34.50 -11.68 24.69
CA PHE A 6 34.77 -10.66 25.71
C PHE A 6 33.67 -9.59 25.67
N VAL A 7 33.38 -8.98 26.80
CA VAL A 7 32.62 -7.72 26.88
C VAL A 7 33.54 -6.66 27.42
N LEU A 8 33.47 -5.46 26.84
CA LEU A 8 34.05 -4.26 27.43
C LEU A 8 33.23 -3.90 28.67
N PHE A 9 33.63 -4.42 29.82
CA PHE A 9 33.21 -3.85 31.09
C PHE A 9 34.06 -2.60 31.32
N GLY A 10 33.43 -1.42 31.24
CA GLY A 10 34.00 -0.24 31.88
C GLY A 10 34.09 -0.52 33.38
N ASN A 11 35.31 -0.68 33.90
CA ASN A 11 35.54 -0.70 35.34
C ASN A 11 34.98 0.61 35.92
N SER A 12 34.03 0.49 36.85
CA SER A 12 33.46 1.56 37.69
C SER A 12 32.54 2.62 37.02
N ALA A 13 31.39 2.83 37.65
CA ALA A 13 30.55 4.04 37.66
C ALA A 13 29.78 4.52 36.41
N SER A 14 29.91 3.97 35.20
CA SER A 14 29.09 4.41 34.04
C SER A 14 28.24 3.30 33.45
N ALA A 15 26.92 3.50 33.39
CA ALA A 15 26.05 2.68 32.54
C ALA A 15 26.29 3.09 31.08
N GLN A 16 26.28 2.10 30.18
CA GLN A 16 26.42 2.24 28.74
C GLN A 16 25.51 1.21 28.06
N ILE A 17 25.25 1.41 26.75
CA ILE A 17 24.56 0.39 25.93
C ILE A 17 25.36 -0.90 26.00
N GLN A 18 24.68 -2.00 26.32
CA GLN A 18 25.32 -3.30 26.40
C GLN A 18 25.65 -3.80 24.98
N LYS A 19 26.84 -4.37 24.78
CA LYS A 19 27.25 -4.97 23.50
C LYS A 19 27.65 -6.43 23.65
N ILE A 20 27.48 -7.21 22.57
CA ILE A 20 28.05 -8.55 22.41
C ILE A 20 29.07 -8.53 21.27
N ILE A 21 30.23 -9.13 21.51
CA ILE A 21 31.24 -9.36 20.49
C ILE A 21 30.96 -10.69 19.81
N PHE A 22 30.62 -10.67 18.52
CA PHE A 22 30.48 -11.87 17.70
C PHE A 22 31.78 -12.13 16.94
N PRO A 23 32.41 -13.31 17.14
CA PRO A 23 33.50 -13.74 16.29
C PRO A 23 32.93 -14.15 14.92
N LEU A 24 33.53 -13.63 13.85
CA LEU A 24 33.24 -14.01 12.47
C LEU A 24 34.40 -14.86 11.92
N ALA A 25 34.16 -15.51 10.78
CA ALA A 25 35.22 -16.23 10.07
C ALA A 25 36.41 -15.31 9.73
N GLY A 26 37.63 -15.85 9.74
CA GLY A 26 38.83 -15.10 9.38
C GLY A 26 39.30 -14.07 10.42
N ASN A 27 39.12 -14.34 11.72
CA ASN A 27 39.50 -13.47 12.86
C ASN A 27 38.81 -12.09 12.91
N LYS A 28 37.79 -11.83 12.07
CA LYS A 28 36.97 -10.63 12.15
C LYS A 28 36.05 -10.69 13.37
N LYS A 29 35.66 -9.52 13.90
CA LYS A 29 34.72 -9.39 15.02
C LYS A 29 33.76 -8.24 14.73
N ILE A 30 32.51 -8.38 15.17
CA ILE A 30 31.52 -7.30 15.17
C ILE A 30 31.01 -7.10 16.59
N GLU A 31 30.74 -5.85 16.96
CA GLU A 31 30.12 -5.51 18.24
C GLU A 31 28.69 -5.06 17.97
N LEU A 32 27.71 -5.78 18.52
CA LEU A 32 26.29 -5.49 18.31
C LEU A 32 25.62 -5.11 19.61
N ALA A 33 24.53 -4.35 19.53
CA ALA A 33 23.68 -4.11 20.69
C ALA A 33 23.20 -5.44 21.29
N ARG A 34 23.39 -5.61 22.60
CA ARG A 34 22.86 -6.75 23.34
C ARG A 34 21.39 -6.49 23.61
N LEU A 35 20.53 -7.31 23.02
CA LEU A 35 19.11 -7.35 23.33
C LEU A 35 18.81 -8.67 24.02
N SER A 36 18.63 -8.62 25.35
CA SER A 36 18.30 -9.81 26.12
C SER A 36 16.96 -10.42 25.65
N PRO A 37 16.85 -11.75 25.49
CA PRO A 37 15.55 -12.35 25.21
C PRO A 37 14.52 -11.96 26.27
N VAL A 38 13.32 -11.61 25.82
CA VAL A 38 12.23 -11.23 26.73
C VAL A 38 11.87 -12.45 27.62
N PRO A 39 11.77 -12.29 28.95
CA PRO A 39 11.34 -13.36 29.84
C PRO A 39 9.94 -13.85 29.49
N ALA A 40 9.70 -15.15 29.65
CA ALA A 40 8.38 -15.75 29.43
C ALA A 40 7.35 -15.41 30.53
N ASP A 41 7.79 -14.80 31.63
CA ASP A 41 6.93 -14.34 32.72
C ASP A 41 6.71 -12.83 32.59
N ASP A 42 5.46 -12.44 32.31
CA ASP A 42 5.08 -11.03 32.12
C ASP A 42 5.31 -10.20 33.40
N ALA A 43 5.37 -10.81 34.59
CA ALA A 43 5.69 -10.10 35.83
C ALA A 43 7.15 -9.57 35.87
N LEU A 44 8.00 -10.02 34.93
CA LEU A 44 9.37 -9.54 34.74
C LEU A 44 9.48 -8.48 33.63
N LYS A 45 8.35 -7.99 33.08
CA LYS A 45 8.29 -6.88 32.12
C LYS A 45 7.43 -5.75 32.70
N LEU A 46 7.89 -4.51 32.54
CA LEU A 46 7.14 -3.32 32.95
C LEU A 46 7.13 -2.30 31.82
N SER A 47 5.96 -2.03 31.24
CA SER A 47 5.80 -0.97 30.24
C SER A 47 6.01 0.41 30.87
N LEU A 48 6.72 1.29 30.15
CA LEU A 48 6.86 2.70 30.51
C LEU A 48 6.11 3.62 29.53
N ASN A 49 5.32 3.06 28.61
CA ASN A 49 4.44 3.82 27.72
C ASN A 49 3.39 4.63 28.49
N GLY A 50 2.69 5.52 27.80
CA GLY A 50 1.69 6.45 28.33
C GLY A 50 2.27 7.85 28.50
N GLU A 51 1.72 8.58 29.46
CA GLU A 51 2.08 9.99 29.69
C GLU A 51 3.47 10.15 30.35
N TRP A 52 4.22 11.13 29.85
CA TRP A 52 5.50 11.60 30.38
C TRP A 52 5.47 13.12 30.51
N LEU A 53 6.41 13.69 31.27
CA LEU A 53 6.66 15.13 31.27
C LEU A 53 7.62 15.51 30.14
N PHE A 54 7.44 16.70 29.56
CA PHE A 54 8.10 17.15 28.34
C PHE A 54 8.58 18.59 28.43
N SER A 55 9.65 18.89 27.68
CA SER A 55 10.19 20.22 27.41
C SER A 55 10.68 20.31 25.97
N GLU A 56 10.33 21.38 25.26
CA GLU A 56 10.87 21.65 23.91
C GLU A 56 12.36 22.03 23.92
N ASN A 57 12.91 22.41 25.09
CA ASN A 57 14.31 22.78 25.23
C ASN A 57 14.80 22.42 26.64
N ILE A 58 15.36 21.23 26.80
CA ILE A 58 15.77 20.74 28.12
C ILE A 58 16.93 21.55 28.73
N ASP A 59 17.71 22.23 27.89
CA ASP A 59 18.85 23.04 28.34
C ASP A 59 18.41 24.40 28.91
N LYS A 60 17.17 24.83 28.65
CA LYS A 60 16.63 26.11 29.14
C LYS A 60 15.52 25.95 30.18
N GLN A 61 14.75 24.86 30.12
CA GLN A 61 13.59 24.68 30.99
C GLN A 61 13.37 23.20 31.34
N PRO A 62 12.91 22.91 32.57
CA PRO A 62 12.61 21.55 33.00
C PRO A 62 11.37 20.99 32.29
N CYS A 63 11.25 19.66 32.26
CA CYS A 63 10.07 18.97 31.74
C CYS A 63 8.84 19.25 32.62
N LYS A 64 7.82 19.90 32.05
CA LYS A 64 6.58 20.28 32.75
C LYS A 64 5.30 20.03 31.96
N LYS A 65 5.39 19.86 30.64
CA LYS A 65 4.24 19.64 29.76
C LYS A 65 3.93 18.15 29.66
N ALA A 66 2.68 17.75 29.50
CA ALA A 66 2.36 16.34 29.27
C ALA A 66 2.61 15.96 27.80
N ILE A 67 3.18 14.77 27.56
CA ILE A 67 3.33 14.18 26.22
C ILE A 67 3.06 12.68 26.30
N GLN A 68 2.47 12.10 25.24
CA GLN A 68 2.29 10.66 25.11
C GLN A 68 3.53 10.01 24.48
N VAL A 69 3.96 8.91 25.09
CA VAL A 69 5.05 8.04 24.63
C VAL A 69 4.53 6.60 24.48
N PRO A 70 4.72 5.93 23.32
CA PRO A 70 5.39 6.43 22.14
C PRO A 70 4.61 7.54 21.41
N GLY A 71 5.34 8.43 20.74
CA GLY A 71 4.75 9.50 19.95
C GLY A 71 5.79 10.50 19.43
N GLU A 72 5.41 11.24 18.39
CA GLU A 72 6.20 12.34 17.84
C GLU A 72 5.74 13.66 18.45
N TRP A 73 6.67 14.55 18.80
CA TRP A 73 6.30 15.80 19.47
C TRP A 73 5.50 16.74 18.57
N VAL A 74 5.77 16.76 17.26
CA VAL A 74 5.09 17.67 16.32
C VAL A 74 3.65 17.26 16.07
N MET A 75 3.39 15.94 16.01
CA MET A 75 2.05 15.38 15.89
C MET A 75 1.21 15.60 17.16
N GLN A 76 1.85 15.97 18.27
CA GLN A 76 1.20 16.33 19.53
C GLN A 76 1.15 17.84 19.78
N GLY A 77 1.61 18.65 18.82
CA GLY A 77 1.46 20.11 18.82
C GLY A 77 2.64 20.86 19.43
N PHE A 78 3.77 20.19 19.64
CA PHE A 78 4.99 20.83 20.12
C PHE A 78 5.96 21.14 18.99
N GLU A 79 6.61 22.29 19.08
CA GLU A 79 7.65 22.71 18.14
C GLU A 79 9.00 22.76 18.84
N VAL A 80 9.93 21.91 18.38
CA VAL A 80 11.32 21.90 18.84
C VAL A 80 12.16 22.52 17.74
N ALA A 81 12.84 23.62 18.06
CA ALA A 81 13.67 24.32 17.08
C ALA A 81 14.80 23.41 16.56
N LYS A 82 15.25 23.68 15.33
CA LYS A 82 16.43 23.01 14.75
C LYS A 82 17.61 23.12 15.72
N ASP A 83 18.41 22.06 15.80
CA ASP A 83 19.57 21.93 16.70
C ASP A 83 19.28 21.96 18.22
N VAL A 84 18.03 22.14 18.65
CA VAL A 84 17.64 22.07 20.06
C VAL A 84 17.28 20.64 20.45
N ALA A 85 17.60 20.28 21.69
CA ALA A 85 17.22 19.01 22.26
C ALA A 85 15.97 19.14 23.14
N ALA A 86 14.99 18.28 22.88
CA ALA A 86 13.82 18.12 23.72
C ALA A 86 14.16 17.25 24.95
N GLY A 87 13.38 17.41 26.02
CA GLY A 87 13.51 16.63 27.24
C GLY A 87 12.24 15.84 27.53
N TYR A 88 12.40 14.61 28.00
CA TYR A 88 11.35 13.73 28.49
C TYR A 88 11.70 13.29 29.91
N SER A 89 10.78 13.43 30.87
CA SER A 89 10.96 12.91 32.24
C SER A 89 9.80 12.02 32.65
N LYS A 90 10.11 10.89 33.30
CA LYS A 90 9.12 10.00 33.93
C LYS A 90 9.61 9.53 35.28
N ARG A 91 8.72 9.57 36.28
CA ARG A 91 8.93 8.80 37.51
C ARG A 91 8.60 7.34 37.22
N ILE A 92 9.53 6.45 37.55
CA ILE A 92 9.38 5.01 37.35
C ILE A 92 9.37 4.29 38.69
N ASN A 93 8.38 3.41 38.87
CA ASN A 93 8.22 2.60 40.06
C ASN A 93 8.65 1.18 39.74
N ILE A 94 9.86 0.81 40.16
CA ILE A 94 10.42 -0.51 39.91
C ILE A 94 9.86 -1.47 40.98
N PRO A 95 9.29 -2.63 40.60
CA PRO A 95 8.73 -3.58 41.55
C PRO A 95 9.78 -4.03 42.58
N SER A 96 9.41 -4.03 43.86
CA SER A 96 10.32 -4.44 44.95
C SER A 96 10.79 -5.90 44.82
N GLY A 97 9.97 -6.78 44.22
CA GLY A 97 10.31 -8.16 43.90
C GLY A 97 11.42 -8.31 42.86
N TRP A 98 11.84 -7.23 42.21
CA TRP A 98 12.99 -7.22 41.29
C TRP A 98 14.31 -6.93 42.02
N LYS A 99 14.28 -6.66 43.33
CA LYS A 99 15.50 -6.49 44.13
C LYS A 99 16.37 -7.75 44.02
N ASN A 100 17.67 -7.54 43.75
CA ASN A 100 18.66 -8.58 43.43
C ASN A 100 18.52 -9.23 42.04
N LYS A 101 17.71 -8.67 41.14
CA LYS A 101 17.72 -8.97 39.71
C LYS A 101 18.47 -7.87 38.95
N ARG A 102 18.84 -8.17 37.70
CA ARG A 102 19.28 -7.17 36.73
C ARG A 102 18.07 -6.45 36.17
N VAL A 103 18.05 -5.12 36.25
CA VAL A 103 17.02 -4.29 35.64
C VAL A 103 17.56 -3.68 34.35
N LYS A 104 16.95 -4.04 33.22
CA LYS A 104 17.32 -3.55 31.88
C LYS A 104 16.27 -2.54 31.42
N LEU A 105 16.70 -1.38 30.95
CA LEU A 105 15.86 -0.39 30.27
C LEU A 105 16.02 -0.57 28.77
N ARG A 106 14.91 -0.82 28.06
CA ARG A 106 14.91 -0.96 26.61
C ARG A 106 14.02 0.08 25.96
N PHE A 107 14.54 0.66 24.89
CA PHE A 107 13.80 1.47 23.94
C PHE A 107 13.77 0.73 22.61
N ASP A 108 12.61 0.64 21.97
CA ASP A 108 12.46 0.03 20.65
C ASP A 108 12.77 1.02 19.51
N GLY A 109 12.86 2.32 19.82
CA GLY A 109 13.23 3.38 18.89
C GLY A 109 13.07 4.77 19.49
N VAL A 110 14.14 5.55 19.50
CA VAL A 110 14.17 6.97 19.89
C VAL A 110 14.77 7.75 18.73
N TYR A 111 14.02 8.70 18.16
CA TYR A 111 14.44 9.41 16.96
C TYR A 111 15.08 10.77 17.28
N SER A 112 16.35 11.04 16.95
CA SER A 112 17.34 10.13 16.33
C SER A 112 18.72 10.16 17.00
N ASP A 113 18.96 11.08 17.93
CA ASP A 113 20.12 11.10 18.82
C ASP A 113 19.62 11.33 20.26
N SER A 114 19.99 10.45 21.17
CA SER A 114 19.46 10.46 22.53
C SER A 114 20.51 10.25 23.59
N GLU A 115 20.33 10.95 24.71
CA GLU A 115 21.09 10.77 25.94
C GLU A 115 20.12 10.43 27.08
N ILE A 116 20.53 9.51 27.96
CA ILE A 116 19.65 8.95 28.99
C ILE A 116 20.28 9.16 30.36
N TRP A 117 19.48 9.62 31.33
CA TRP A 117 19.84 9.76 32.73
C TRP A 117 18.85 9.05 33.64
N LEU A 118 19.36 8.47 34.72
CA LEU A 118 18.55 7.95 35.80
C LEU A 118 19.04 8.58 37.11
N ASN A 119 18.12 9.16 37.87
CA ASN A 119 18.43 9.76 39.17
C ASN A 119 19.56 10.81 39.12
N GLY A 120 19.59 11.62 38.06
CA GLY A 120 20.58 12.68 37.84
C GLY A 120 21.94 12.20 37.31
N LYS A 121 22.13 10.88 37.06
CA LYS A 121 23.36 10.33 36.48
C LYS A 121 23.14 9.90 35.04
N LYS A 122 24.06 10.27 34.13
CA LYS A 122 24.03 9.82 32.73
C LYS A 122 24.31 8.31 32.67
N ILE A 123 23.43 7.56 32.03
CA ILE A 123 23.48 6.09 31.94
C ILE A 123 23.62 5.56 30.51
N GLY A 124 23.57 6.43 29.49
CA GLY A 124 23.80 6.01 28.11
C GLY A 124 23.57 7.09 27.09
N LYS A 125 23.93 6.77 25.84
CA LYS A 125 23.60 7.51 24.63
C LYS A 125 23.27 6.53 23.50
N HIS A 126 22.39 6.90 22.58
CA HIS A 126 22.06 6.13 21.38
C HIS A 126 21.92 7.06 20.18
N LEU A 127 22.65 6.75 19.10
CA LEU A 127 22.55 7.40 17.80
C LEU A 127 21.89 6.43 16.82
N GLY A 128 20.80 6.83 16.18
CA GLY A 128 19.93 5.97 15.38
C GLY A 128 18.47 6.11 15.80
N GLY A 129 17.54 5.77 14.91
CA GLY A 129 16.11 6.03 15.11
C GLY A 129 15.18 4.82 15.16
N PHE A 130 15.56 3.73 14.48
CA PHE A 130 14.65 2.62 14.15
C PHE A 130 15.12 1.25 14.65
N THR A 131 16.23 1.19 15.38
CA THR A 131 16.73 -0.03 16.00
C THR A 131 16.58 0.03 17.52
N PRO A 132 16.24 -1.10 18.17
CA PRO A 132 16.14 -1.16 19.62
C PRO A 132 17.53 -1.13 20.29
N PHE A 133 17.59 -0.58 21.50
CA PHE A 133 18.80 -0.62 22.34
C PHE A 133 18.45 -0.83 23.82
N GLU A 134 19.40 -1.40 24.56
CA GLU A 134 19.23 -1.77 25.97
C GLU A 134 20.38 -1.23 26.86
N ILE A 135 20.01 -0.73 28.04
CA ILE A 135 20.93 -0.26 29.08
C ILE A 135 20.64 -1.01 30.38
N ASP A 136 21.69 -1.52 31.03
CA ASP A 136 21.55 -2.07 32.37
C ASP A 136 21.57 -0.95 33.41
N ILE A 137 20.43 -0.75 34.09
CA ILE A 137 20.23 0.33 35.05
C ILE A 137 20.35 -0.13 36.50
N THR A 138 20.65 -1.41 36.75
CA THR A 138 20.59 -2.05 38.08
C THR A 138 21.34 -1.25 39.16
N ALA A 139 22.55 -0.78 38.84
CA ALA A 139 23.41 -0.04 39.78
C ALA A 139 22.94 1.40 40.08
N PHE A 140 21.97 1.90 39.33
CA PHE A 140 21.46 3.27 39.40
C PHE A 140 20.05 3.34 40.02
N VAL A 141 19.41 2.18 40.23
CA VAL A 141 18.08 2.07 40.84
C VAL A 141 18.15 2.43 42.32
N LYS A 142 17.31 3.37 42.73
CA LYS A 142 16.95 3.60 44.13
C LYS A 142 15.85 2.61 44.50
N TRP A 143 16.20 1.55 45.23
CA TRP A 143 15.23 0.54 45.66
C TRP A 143 14.26 1.03 46.74
N ASN A 144 14.66 2.05 47.50
CA ASN A 144 13.86 2.68 48.54
C ASN A 144 13.64 4.16 48.15
N GLY A 145 12.72 4.44 47.23
CA GLY A 145 12.36 5.80 46.82
C GLY A 145 12.02 5.92 45.34
N ASP A 146 11.69 7.14 44.92
CA ASP A 146 11.35 7.46 43.53
C ASP A 146 12.58 7.37 42.62
N ASN A 147 12.39 6.76 41.45
CA ASN A 147 13.37 6.79 40.37
C ASN A 147 12.90 7.75 39.29
N GLU A 148 13.76 8.68 38.88
CA GLU A 148 13.47 9.64 37.81
C GLU A 148 14.31 9.32 36.58
N LEU A 149 13.65 8.97 35.48
CA LEU A 149 14.23 8.76 34.17
C LEU A 149 14.11 10.04 33.36
N LEU A 150 15.22 10.56 32.85
CA LEU A 150 15.28 11.70 31.94
C LEU A 150 15.90 11.25 30.61
N VAL A 151 15.28 11.64 29.49
CA VAL A 151 15.79 11.40 28.14
C VAL A 151 15.89 12.74 27.42
N LYS A 152 17.10 13.08 26.95
CA LYS A 152 17.36 14.23 26.07
C LYS A 152 17.38 13.71 24.64
N VAL A 153 16.60 14.32 23.75
CA VAL A 153 16.44 13.85 22.37
C VAL A 153 16.68 15.00 21.40
N LYS A 154 17.57 14.79 20.43
CA LYS A 154 17.79 15.67 19.28
C LYS A 154 17.32 14.94 18.02
N SER A 155 16.38 15.54 17.28
CA SER A 155 15.88 14.93 16.03
C SER A 155 16.81 15.18 14.85
N ASP A 156 17.37 16.38 14.76
CA ASP A 156 18.31 16.77 13.71
C ASP A 156 19.70 16.23 14.05
N SER A 157 19.99 15.05 13.51
CA SER A 157 21.24 14.34 13.71
C SER A 157 21.75 13.77 12.38
N LYS A 158 23.00 13.30 12.36
CA LYS A 158 23.55 12.60 11.20
C LYS A 158 22.79 11.32 10.87
N ALA A 159 22.18 10.66 11.86
CA ALA A 159 21.34 9.50 11.63
C ALA A 159 20.04 9.88 10.90
N ASP A 160 19.41 11.02 11.25
CA ASP A 160 18.25 11.54 10.50
C ASP A 160 18.63 11.94 9.08
N SER A 161 19.78 12.60 8.88
CA SER A 161 20.25 12.96 7.53
C SER A 161 20.59 11.76 6.65
N LEU A 162 21.00 10.63 7.25
CA LEU A 162 21.27 9.39 6.53
C LEU A 162 20.00 8.61 6.20
N ALA A 163 19.02 8.60 7.12
CA ALA A 163 17.73 7.92 6.92
C ALA A 163 16.74 8.74 6.09
N SER A 164 16.92 10.06 6.04
CA SER A 164 15.99 11.03 5.42
C SER A 164 14.54 10.91 5.93
N ALA A 165 14.32 10.38 7.14
CA ALA A 165 12.97 10.04 7.57
C ALA A 165 12.10 11.28 7.88
N SER A 166 12.68 12.33 8.50
CA SER A 166 11.98 13.62 8.65
C SER A 166 11.70 14.29 7.29
N GLN A 167 12.62 14.14 6.34
CA GLN A 167 12.44 14.65 4.98
C GLN A 167 11.29 13.92 4.27
N TYR A 168 11.24 12.59 4.32
CA TYR A 168 10.16 11.79 3.75
C TYR A 168 8.80 12.05 4.42
N ALA A 169 8.76 12.25 5.73
CA ALA A 169 7.49 12.53 6.40
C ALA A 169 7.02 13.99 6.19
N VAL A 170 7.90 14.87 5.72
CA VAL A 170 7.66 16.32 5.56
C VAL A 170 7.28 17.01 6.88
N HIS A 171 7.76 16.45 7.99
CA HIS A 171 7.72 17.00 9.34
C HIS A 171 8.81 16.32 10.18
N THR A 172 9.17 16.93 11.30
CA THR A 172 10.21 16.39 12.19
C THR A 172 9.68 15.18 12.97
N LEU A 173 10.30 14.01 12.78
CA LEU A 173 9.92 12.74 13.42
C LEU A 173 10.30 12.62 14.91
N GLY A 174 10.92 13.64 15.47
CA GLY A 174 11.59 13.54 16.75
C GLY A 174 10.73 13.06 17.93
N GLY A 175 11.37 12.29 18.81
CA GLY A 175 10.80 11.82 20.06
C GLY A 175 11.09 10.35 20.36
N ILE A 176 10.43 9.82 21.40
CA ILE A 176 10.43 8.39 21.69
C ILE A 176 9.33 7.76 20.83
N ALA A 177 9.68 7.42 19.59
CA ALA A 177 8.71 7.08 18.53
C ALA A 177 8.13 5.66 18.67
N ARG A 178 8.84 4.77 19.37
CA ARG A 178 8.44 3.38 19.66
C ARG A 178 8.51 3.07 21.15
N LYS A 179 8.13 1.86 21.54
CA LYS A 179 7.90 1.47 22.94
C LYS A 179 9.14 1.65 23.82
N VAL A 180 8.87 1.81 25.10
CA VAL A 180 9.89 1.81 26.17
C VAL A 180 9.41 0.95 27.32
N TYR A 181 10.28 0.08 27.83
CA TYR A 181 9.95 -0.83 28.94
C TYR A 181 11.18 -1.25 29.74
N LEU A 182 10.92 -1.78 30.94
CA LEU A 182 11.93 -2.44 31.76
C LEU A 182 11.78 -3.96 31.69
N LEU A 183 12.91 -4.67 31.78
CA LEU A 183 12.99 -6.11 31.97
C LEU A 183 13.76 -6.44 33.26
N ALA A 184 13.31 -7.47 33.98
CA ALA A 184 14.05 -8.06 35.07
C ALA A 184 14.62 -9.44 34.72
N LEU A 185 15.94 -9.58 34.86
CA LEU A 185 16.67 -10.81 34.56
C LEU A 185 17.43 -11.30 35.79
N GLU A 186 17.61 -12.61 35.93
CA GLU A 186 18.57 -13.14 36.91
C GLU A 186 20.02 -12.76 36.51
N ASP A 187 20.93 -12.71 37.48
CA ASP A 187 22.33 -12.37 37.19
C ASP A 187 23.01 -13.36 36.23
N VAL A 188 22.63 -14.64 36.31
CA VAL A 188 22.97 -15.65 35.30
C VAL A 188 21.80 -15.76 34.35
N ASN A 189 21.95 -15.32 33.10
CA ASN A 189 20.85 -15.25 32.15
C ASN A 189 21.25 -15.66 30.73
N ILE A 190 20.24 -15.86 29.90
CA ILE A 190 20.41 -15.92 28.45
C ILE A 190 20.52 -14.47 27.96
N ALA A 191 21.65 -14.14 27.34
CA ALA A 191 22.00 -12.80 26.89
C ALA A 191 21.61 -12.52 25.43
N TYR A 192 21.58 -13.56 24.59
CA TYR A 192 21.24 -13.47 23.17
C TYR A 192 20.87 -14.85 22.63
N THR A 193 20.01 -14.90 21.61
CA THR A 193 19.70 -16.13 20.89
C THR A 193 19.38 -15.88 19.42
N ASP A 194 19.99 -16.70 18.56
CA ASP A 194 19.71 -16.77 17.13
C ASP A 194 19.34 -18.20 16.72
N VAL A 195 18.45 -18.34 15.74
CA VAL A 195 17.86 -19.61 15.33
C VAL A 195 17.90 -19.75 13.82
N LYS A 196 18.37 -20.91 13.35
CA LYS A 196 18.50 -21.26 11.93
C LYS A 196 17.87 -22.63 11.68
N THR A 197 17.24 -22.79 10.52
CA THR A 197 16.69 -24.08 10.06
C THR A 197 17.34 -24.47 8.74
N THR A 198 17.79 -25.72 8.66
CA THR A 198 18.35 -26.31 7.44
C THR A 198 17.64 -27.63 7.15
N PHE A 199 17.23 -27.84 5.91
CA PHE A 199 16.61 -29.08 5.46
C PHE A 199 17.64 -30.07 4.92
N ASP A 200 17.27 -31.35 4.92
CA ASP A 200 17.94 -32.35 4.09
C ASP A 200 17.73 -32.05 2.59
N PRO A 201 18.51 -32.67 1.66
CA PRO A 201 18.39 -32.40 0.23
C PRO A 201 17.00 -32.68 -0.37
N ASN A 202 16.19 -33.52 0.28
CA ASN A 202 14.82 -33.86 -0.15
C ASN A 202 13.76 -32.91 0.45
N PHE A 203 14.18 -31.98 1.32
CA PHE A 203 13.29 -31.10 2.08
C PHE A 203 12.25 -31.89 2.90
N GLU A 204 12.61 -33.06 3.43
CA GLU A 204 11.73 -33.89 4.24
C GLU A 204 11.97 -33.66 5.73
N ASN A 205 13.21 -33.74 6.19
CA ASN A 205 13.59 -33.50 7.59
C ASN A 205 14.39 -32.20 7.71
N ALA A 206 14.43 -31.62 8.92
CA ALA A 206 15.19 -30.42 9.18
C ALA A 206 15.98 -30.50 10.49
N ILE A 207 17.02 -29.69 10.56
CA ILE A 207 17.78 -29.43 11.78
C ILE A 207 17.49 -28.01 12.22
N LEU A 208 17.00 -27.84 13.44
CA LEU A 208 16.90 -26.55 14.11
C LEU A 208 18.18 -26.30 14.90
N THR A 209 18.97 -25.31 14.49
CA THR A 209 20.20 -24.90 15.17
C THR A 209 19.97 -23.60 15.91
N THR A 210 20.24 -23.57 17.21
CA THR A 210 20.07 -22.41 18.08
C THR A 210 21.41 -22.02 18.69
N ASP A 211 21.90 -20.83 18.35
CA ASP A 211 23.04 -20.19 18.98
C ASP A 211 22.57 -19.40 20.19
N ILE A 212 23.21 -19.62 21.34
CA ILE A 212 22.77 -19.12 22.65
C ILE A 212 23.98 -18.55 23.37
N PHE A 213 23.88 -17.29 23.80
CA PHE A 213 24.90 -16.66 24.65
C PHE A 213 24.38 -16.65 26.08
N ILE A 214 25.13 -17.25 26.99
CA ILE A 214 24.86 -17.20 28.42
C ILE A 214 25.78 -16.17 29.04
N ALA A 215 25.23 -15.27 29.87
CA ALA A 215 26.00 -14.32 30.65
C ALA A 215 25.98 -14.71 32.14
N ASN A 216 27.12 -14.52 32.81
CA ASN A 216 27.18 -14.47 34.26
C ASN A 216 27.55 -13.05 34.70
N GLU A 217 26.54 -12.28 35.09
CA GLU A 217 26.67 -10.88 35.55
C GLU A 217 26.71 -10.77 37.08
N LYS A 218 26.81 -11.90 37.80
CA LYS A 218 26.91 -11.97 39.26
C LYS A 218 28.34 -11.76 39.73
N THR A 219 28.51 -11.39 41.01
CA THR A 219 29.82 -11.44 41.68
C THR A 219 30.17 -12.89 42.01
N GLY A 220 31.22 -13.42 41.38
CA GLY A 220 31.68 -14.79 41.57
C GLY A 220 31.20 -15.78 40.50
N LYS A 221 31.76 -16.98 40.55
CA LYS A 221 31.53 -18.03 39.56
C LYS A 221 30.13 -18.62 39.65
N SER A 222 29.51 -18.91 38.51
CA SER A 222 28.26 -19.67 38.48
C SER A 222 28.47 -21.13 38.90
N GLY A 223 27.43 -21.70 39.52
CA GLY A 223 27.35 -23.13 39.73
C GLY A 223 27.15 -23.87 38.41
N LYS A 224 26.91 -25.17 38.53
CA LYS A 224 26.54 -26.04 37.41
C LYS A 224 25.31 -25.49 36.69
N LEU A 225 25.43 -25.29 35.38
CA LEU A 225 24.32 -24.80 34.55
C LEU A 225 23.72 -25.93 33.72
N VAL A 226 22.41 -25.90 33.54
CA VAL A 226 21.68 -26.77 32.60
C VAL A 226 20.91 -25.88 31.63
N LEU A 227 21.28 -25.93 30.37
CA LEU A 227 20.59 -25.26 29.28
C LEU A 227 19.72 -26.28 28.55
N SER A 228 18.43 -25.99 28.39
CA SER A 228 17.50 -26.85 27.67
C SER A 228 16.78 -26.07 26.58
N ALA A 229 16.63 -26.70 25.43
CA ALA A 229 15.85 -26.24 24.29
C ALA A 229 14.76 -27.25 24.00
N GLU A 230 13.50 -26.82 24.00
CA GLU A 230 12.34 -27.66 23.74
C GLU A 230 11.47 -27.01 22.67
N LEU A 231 11.17 -27.76 21.62
CA LEU A 231 10.38 -27.31 20.50
C LEU A 231 8.96 -27.88 20.62
N PHE A 232 7.97 -27.01 20.56
CA PHE A 232 6.56 -27.37 20.57
C PHE A 232 5.88 -26.91 19.30
N ARG A 233 4.89 -27.67 18.79
CA ARG A 233 4.00 -27.13 17.77
C ARG A 233 3.15 -26.00 18.39
N ALA A 234 3.03 -24.87 17.71
CA ALA A 234 2.25 -23.75 18.24
C ALA A 234 0.78 -24.18 18.44
N ASN A 235 0.14 -23.70 19.51
CA ASN A 235 -1.26 -23.96 19.87
C ASN A 235 -1.62 -25.40 20.24
N GLU A 236 -0.72 -26.37 20.09
CA GLU A 236 -1.05 -27.79 20.30
C GLU A 236 -0.41 -28.38 21.58
N ASN A 237 0.41 -27.61 22.33
CA ASN A 237 1.19 -28.07 23.50
C ASN A 237 1.98 -29.39 23.28
N GLU A 238 2.08 -29.85 22.03
CA GLU A 238 2.76 -31.06 21.61
C GLU A 238 4.26 -30.78 21.51
N LYS A 239 5.07 -31.51 22.29
CA LYS A 239 6.53 -31.45 22.22
C LYS A 239 7.02 -32.28 21.03
N ILE A 240 7.73 -31.63 20.11
CA ILE A 240 8.22 -32.22 18.87
C ILE A 240 9.66 -32.68 18.99
N ALA A 241 10.49 -31.89 19.68
CA ALA A 241 11.90 -32.21 19.91
C ALA A 241 12.39 -31.51 21.18
N GLY A 242 13.52 -31.98 21.72
CA GLY A 242 14.20 -31.25 22.78
C GLY A 242 15.57 -31.81 23.11
N LYS A 243 16.43 -30.95 23.62
CA LYS A 243 17.80 -31.28 24.02
C LYS A 243 18.19 -30.49 25.25
N SER A 244 18.99 -31.10 26.12
CA SER A 244 19.59 -30.44 27.26
C SER A 244 21.10 -30.58 27.21
N LEU A 245 21.80 -29.54 27.62
CA LEU A 245 23.24 -29.47 27.74
C LEU A 245 23.61 -29.09 29.17
N ILE A 246 24.54 -29.84 29.75
CA ILE A 246 25.06 -29.61 31.08
C ILE A 246 26.43 -28.94 30.98
N LEU A 247 26.60 -27.82 31.68
CA LEU A 247 27.84 -27.06 31.76
C LEU A 247 28.42 -27.20 33.18
N GLU A 248 29.21 -28.26 33.37
CA GLU A 248 29.72 -28.67 34.69
C GLU A 248 30.64 -27.62 35.34
N LYS A 249 31.44 -26.91 34.53
CA LYS A 249 32.45 -25.96 35.04
C LYS A 249 31.87 -24.61 35.43
N GLY A 250 30.57 -24.37 35.27
CA GLY A 250 29.96 -23.05 35.45
C GLY A 250 30.60 -21.99 34.54
N LEU A 251 30.34 -20.71 34.85
CA LEU A 251 30.80 -19.56 34.09
C LEU A 251 31.42 -18.55 35.06
N GLU A 252 32.62 -18.07 34.78
CA GLU A 252 33.26 -17.06 35.62
C GLU A 252 32.49 -15.73 35.61
N SER A 253 32.65 -14.94 36.66
CA SER A 253 32.02 -13.62 36.79
C SER A 253 32.42 -12.71 35.63
N GLY A 254 31.44 -11.99 35.06
CA GLY A 254 31.64 -11.07 33.95
C GLY A 254 32.01 -11.76 32.63
N LYS A 255 31.85 -13.08 32.52
CA LYS A 255 32.10 -13.83 31.27
C LYS A 255 30.82 -14.17 30.54
N PHE A 256 30.99 -14.37 29.24
CA PHE A 256 29.98 -14.88 28.32
C PHE A 256 30.42 -16.24 27.79
N LEU A 257 29.43 -17.11 27.56
CA LEU A 257 29.63 -18.41 26.96
C LEU A 257 28.66 -18.58 25.80
N GLN A 258 29.20 -18.75 24.59
CA GLN A 258 28.41 -19.16 23.44
C GLN A 258 28.24 -20.69 23.46
N GLN A 259 27.01 -21.15 23.24
CA GLN A 259 26.65 -22.55 23.06
C GLN A 259 25.74 -22.69 21.85
N THR A 260 25.84 -23.82 21.16
CA THR A 260 24.97 -24.16 20.04
C THR A 260 24.24 -25.45 20.36
N LEU A 261 22.91 -25.43 20.26
CA LEU A 261 22.07 -26.62 20.37
C LEU A 261 21.43 -26.93 19.02
N SER A 262 21.47 -28.19 18.62
CA SER A 262 20.81 -28.69 17.41
C SER A 262 19.75 -29.71 17.78
N LEU A 263 18.54 -29.54 17.23
CA LEU A 263 17.42 -30.48 17.32
C LEU A 263 17.12 -31.04 15.93
N ASP A 264 17.14 -32.36 15.80
CA ASP A 264 16.65 -33.05 14.62
C ASP A 264 15.11 -33.08 14.65
N VAL A 265 14.48 -32.64 13.57
CA VAL A 265 13.02 -32.56 13.44
C VAL A 265 12.60 -33.32 12.21
N LEU A 266 11.86 -34.40 12.42
CA LEU A 266 11.35 -35.24 11.35
C LEU A 266 10.09 -34.62 10.77
N LYS A 267 10.04 -34.48 9.44
CA LYS A 267 8.85 -33.99 8.71
C LYS A 267 8.20 -32.74 9.30
N PRO A 268 8.96 -31.65 9.58
CA PRO A 268 8.34 -30.43 10.08
C PRO A 268 7.37 -29.87 9.03
N GLN A 269 6.20 -29.42 9.49
CA GLN A 269 5.38 -28.51 8.71
C GLN A 269 6.20 -27.26 8.36
N LYS A 270 6.31 -26.98 7.07
CA LYS A 270 7.13 -25.90 6.53
C LYS A 270 6.39 -24.58 6.67
N TRP A 271 7.14 -23.50 6.91
CA TRP A 271 6.59 -22.15 6.86
C TRP A 271 6.72 -21.60 5.44
N ASP A 272 5.63 -21.05 4.92
CA ASP A 272 5.56 -20.21 3.73
C ASP A 272 4.35 -19.25 3.82
N PRO A 273 4.18 -18.26 2.93
CA PRO A 273 3.07 -17.31 3.00
C PRO A 273 1.68 -17.95 2.89
N GLU A 274 1.55 -19.10 2.23
CA GLU A 274 0.29 -19.82 2.08
C GLU A 274 0.05 -20.76 3.27
N HIS A 275 1.14 -21.25 3.89
CA HIS A 275 1.15 -22.12 5.06
C HIS A 275 2.05 -21.57 6.19
N PRO A 276 1.60 -20.57 6.98
CA PRO A 276 2.42 -19.94 8.02
C PRO A 276 2.51 -20.79 9.29
N TYR A 277 2.92 -22.06 9.18
CA TYR A 277 3.07 -22.96 10.32
C TYR A 277 4.21 -22.50 11.23
N LEU A 278 3.89 -22.30 12.51
CA LEU A 278 4.82 -21.86 13.54
C LEU A 278 4.97 -22.91 14.65
N TYR A 279 6.15 -22.92 15.24
CA TYR A 279 6.53 -23.68 16.43
C TYR A 279 6.95 -22.70 17.52
N GLN A 280 6.99 -23.18 18.76
CA GLN A 280 7.50 -22.45 19.91
C GLN A 280 8.78 -23.11 20.41
N LEU A 281 9.92 -22.42 20.26
CA LEU A 281 11.18 -22.81 20.88
C LEU A 281 11.23 -22.24 22.30
N LYS A 282 11.14 -23.10 23.29
CA LYS A 282 11.28 -22.75 24.71
C LYS A 282 12.71 -23.01 25.15
N LEU A 283 13.40 -21.96 25.60
CA LEU A 283 14.73 -22.06 26.18
C LEU A 283 14.62 -21.90 27.69
N THR A 284 15.19 -22.85 28.45
CA THR A 284 15.27 -22.78 29.91
C THR A 284 16.71 -22.97 30.36
N LEU A 285 17.21 -22.00 31.13
CA LEU A 285 18.50 -22.05 31.81
C LEU A 285 18.28 -22.27 33.30
N LYS A 286 18.95 -23.26 33.89
CA LYS A 286 18.94 -23.54 35.32
C LYS A 286 20.35 -23.48 35.91
N GLU A 287 20.47 -23.05 37.17
CA GLU A 287 21.66 -23.20 38.01
C GLU A 287 21.29 -24.13 39.18
N GLY A 288 21.82 -25.36 39.18
CA GLY A 288 21.27 -26.44 40.00
C GLY A 288 19.78 -26.69 39.68
N ASN A 289 18.91 -26.63 40.69
CA ASN A 289 17.45 -26.79 40.51
C ASN A 289 16.71 -25.47 40.27
N GLN A 290 17.39 -24.31 40.40
CA GLN A 290 16.75 -23.00 40.24
C GLN A 290 16.67 -22.62 38.76
N VAL A 291 15.48 -22.24 38.29
CA VAL A 291 15.30 -21.65 36.97
C VAL A 291 15.84 -20.22 36.99
N LYS A 292 16.79 -19.93 36.11
CA LYS A 292 17.44 -18.64 35.99
C LYS A 292 16.94 -17.82 34.80
N ALA A 293 16.62 -18.47 33.70
CA ALA A 293 15.96 -17.82 32.58
C ALA A 293 14.99 -18.77 31.89
N LYS A 294 13.87 -18.23 31.43
CA LYS A 294 12.93 -18.89 30.53
C LYS A 294 12.50 -17.89 29.47
N THR A 295 12.63 -18.26 28.20
CA THR A 295 12.17 -17.44 27.07
C THR A 295 11.56 -18.34 26.01
N THR A 296 10.66 -17.79 25.20
CA THR A 296 9.95 -18.50 24.13
C THR A 296 10.07 -17.71 22.84
N LYS A 297 10.44 -18.37 21.74
CA LYS A 297 10.57 -17.75 20.41
C LYS A 297 9.72 -18.48 19.38
N PRO A 298 8.94 -17.78 18.53
CA PRO A 298 8.24 -18.40 17.40
C PRO A 298 9.23 -18.78 16.31
N ILE A 299 9.11 -19.99 15.76
CA ILE A 299 9.99 -20.53 14.72
C ILE A 299 9.14 -21.02 13.53
N GLY A 300 9.53 -20.67 12.31
CA GLY A 300 9.01 -21.29 11.08
C GLY A 300 10.11 -22.07 10.36
N PHE A 301 9.84 -23.32 9.97
CA PHE A 301 10.80 -24.13 9.23
C PHE A 301 10.79 -23.77 7.75
N ARG A 302 11.82 -23.05 7.30
CA ARG A 302 11.96 -22.68 5.89
C ARG A 302 13.41 -22.47 5.50
N GLN A 303 13.74 -22.74 4.24
CA GLN A 303 15.09 -22.52 3.70
C GLN A 303 15.01 -21.70 2.42
N ILE A 304 15.87 -20.67 2.34
CA ILE A 304 15.99 -19.77 1.20
C ILE A 304 17.28 -20.09 0.45
N GLU A 305 17.19 -20.15 -0.87
CA GLU A 305 18.36 -20.34 -1.75
C GLU A 305 18.26 -19.43 -2.98
N VAL A 306 19.40 -18.94 -3.45
CA VAL A 306 19.52 -18.28 -4.76
C VAL A 306 20.20 -19.25 -5.71
N LYS A 307 19.49 -19.67 -6.75
CA LYS A 307 20.00 -20.62 -7.77
C LYS A 307 19.87 -19.98 -9.15
N GLY A 308 21.01 -19.58 -9.71
CA GLY A 308 21.04 -18.82 -10.96
C GLY A 308 20.31 -17.48 -10.80
N ASN A 309 19.30 -17.25 -11.63
CA ASN A 309 18.48 -16.03 -11.61
C ASN A 309 17.16 -16.18 -10.83
N ARG A 310 17.01 -17.20 -9.98
CA ARG A 310 15.81 -17.43 -9.17
C ARG A 310 16.12 -17.43 -7.68
N VAL A 311 15.18 -16.91 -6.88
CA VAL A 311 15.12 -17.15 -5.43
C VAL A 311 14.12 -18.27 -5.18
N LEU A 312 14.52 -19.24 -4.37
CA LEU A 312 13.72 -20.38 -3.98
C LEU A 312 13.45 -20.33 -2.49
N VAL A 313 12.23 -20.68 -2.09
CA VAL A 313 11.85 -20.97 -0.70
C VAL A 313 11.35 -22.41 -0.66
N ASN A 314 11.92 -23.23 0.22
CA ASN A 314 11.57 -24.66 0.33
C ASN A 314 11.69 -25.41 -1.01
N ASN A 315 12.73 -25.07 -1.79
CA ASN A 315 13.00 -25.57 -3.15
C ASN A 315 11.98 -25.16 -4.23
N ILE A 316 11.13 -24.17 -3.97
CA ILE A 316 10.14 -23.65 -4.93
C ILE A 316 10.51 -22.21 -5.34
N PRO A 317 10.64 -21.89 -6.64
CA PRO A 317 10.83 -20.52 -7.10
C PRO A 317 9.67 -19.61 -6.69
N VAL A 318 9.98 -18.45 -6.12
CA VAL A 318 8.95 -17.54 -5.59
C VAL A 318 8.63 -16.39 -6.54
N LYS A 319 7.38 -15.91 -6.48
CA LYS A 319 6.94 -14.64 -7.04
C LYS A 319 6.40 -13.70 -5.99
N LEU A 320 6.90 -12.47 -6.00
CA LEU A 320 6.60 -11.39 -5.05
C LEU A 320 5.50 -10.49 -5.60
N ARG A 321 4.35 -10.53 -4.94
CA ARG A 321 3.18 -9.66 -5.10
C ARG A 321 3.22 -8.67 -3.96
N GLY A 322 3.84 -7.51 -4.18
CA GLY A 322 4.31 -6.68 -3.11
C GLY A 322 3.70 -5.30 -2.98
N VAL A 323 3.92 -4.71 -1.82
CA VAL A 323 3.72 -3.28 -1.54
C VAL A 323 4.90 -2.74 -0.73
N ASN A 324 5.26 -1.48 -0.96
CA ASN A 324 6.16 -0.74 -0.07
C ASN A 324 5.36 -0.26 1.15
N HIS A 325 5.91 -0.41 2.35
CA HIS A 325 5.24 -0.05 3.59
C HIS A 325 6.07 0.97 4.38
N HIS A 326 5.52 2.17 4.50
CA HIS A 326 5.94 3.15 5.47
C HIS A 326 5.09 3.05 6.75
N GLU A 327 5.66 3.43 7.88
CA GLU A 327 4.90 3.61 9.12
C GLU A 327 4.03 4.85 9.02
N THR A 328 2.72 4.70 8.82
CA THR A 328 1.82 5.85 8.63
C THR A 328 0.60 5.74 9.52
N MET A 329 0.34 6.79 10.30
CA MET A 329 -0.91 7.01 11.01
C MET A 329 -1.28 8.51 10.93
N PRO A 330 -2.44 8.87 10.33
CA PRO A 330 -2.74 10.26 9.95
C PRO A 330 -2.55 11.32 11.05
N LEU A 331 -2.84 10.96 12.31
CA LEU A 331 -2.75 11.84 13.48
C LEU A 331 -1.56 11.55 14.42
N ARG A 332 -0.72 10.56 14.09
CA ARG A 332 0.41 10.15 14.92
C ARG A 332 1.74 10.11 14.17
N GLY A 333 1.75 10.49 12.89
CA GLY A 333 2.94 10.47 12.05
C GLY A 333 3.34 9.02 11.80
N ARG A 334 4.58 8.70 12.12
CA ARG A 334 5.17 7.37 12.02
C ARG A 334 5.12 6.60 13.35
N SER A 335 4.59 7.18 14.43
CA SER A 335 4.32 6.44 15.68
C SER A 335 2.99 5.68 15.63
N VAL A 336 2.99 4.54 14.94
CA VAL A 336 1.82 3.67 14.74
C VAL A 336 1.47 2.88 16.02
N ASN A 337 0.18 2.66 16.27
CA ASN A 337 -0.29 1.86 17.41
C ASN A 337 -0.08 0.35 17.19
N ASP A 338 0.19 -0.37 18.28
CA ASP A 338 0.44 -1.83 18.28
C ASP A 338 -0.66 -2.66 17.60
N ASP A 339 -1.92 -2.28 17.78
CA ASP A 339 -3.06 -3.03 17.24
C ASP A 339 -3.25 -2.83 15.73
N GLN A 340 -2.49 -1.93 15.12
CA GLN A 340 -2.59 -1.60 13.70
C GLN A 340 -1.74 -2.51 12.81
N TRP A 341 -0.61 -3.04 13.30
CA TRP A 341 0.31 -3.86 12.50
C TRP A 341 -0.33 -5.12 11.94
N GLU A 342 -1.05 -5.88 12.78
CA GLU A 342 -1.76 -7.09 12.33
C GLU A 342 -2.88 -6.74 11.33
N LYS A 343 -3.54 -5.57 11.50
CA LYS A 343 -4.59 -5.10 10.58
C LYS A 343 -4.02 -4.75 9.21
N ASP A 344 -2.87 -4.08 9.17
CA ASP A 344 -2.17 -3.72 7.93
C ASP A 344 -1.75 -4.98 7.16
N VAL A 345 -1.12 -5.95 7.81
CA VAL A 345 -0.73 -7.21 7.15
C VAL A 345 -1.97 -7.99 6.68
N LYS A 346 -3.05 -7.99 7.46
CA LYS A 346 -4.31 -8.66 7.10
C LYS A 346 -4.95 -8.05 5.86
N ILE A 347 -5.08 -6.72 5.77
CA ILE A 347 -5.69 -6.06 4.62
C ILE A 347 -4.85 -6.26 3.35
N PHE A 348 -3.53 -6.27 3.44
CA PHE A 348 -2.67 -6.62 2.30
C PHE A 348 -2.85 -8.07 1.87
N ARG A 349 -2.87 -9.01 2.81
CA ARG A 349 -3.13 -10.43 2.51
C ARG A 349 -4.48 -10.65 1.82
N GLU A 350 -5.53 -9.97 2.28
CA GLU A 350 -6.86 -10.00 1.64
C GLU A 350 -6.86 -9.38 0.23
N GLY A 351 -5.87 -8.54 -0.08
CA GLY A 351 -5.59 -7.97 -1.40
C GLY A 351 -4.65 -8.83 -2.25
N ASN A 352 -4.41 -10.09 -1.87
CA ASN A 352 -3.52 -11.04 -2.53
C ASN A 352 -2.03 -10.65 -2.53
N VAL A 353 -1.62 -9.73 -1.66
CA VAL A 353 -0.21 -9.42 -1.40
C VAL A 353 0.43 -10.59 -0.63
N ASN A 354 1.66 -10.95 -0.97
CA ASN A 354 2.47 -11.94 -0.26
C ASN A 354 3.88 -11.43 0.09
N TYR A 355 4.17 -10.16 -0.18
CA TYR A 355 5.47 -9.53 0.05
C TYR A 355 5.30 -8.08 0.53
N ILE A 356 6.08 -7.67 1.53
CA ILE A 356 6.17 -6.28 2.00
C ILE A 356 7.65 -5.86 2.02
N ARG A 357 7.94 -4.66 1.50
CA ARG A 357 9.25 -4.00 1.66
C ARG A 357 9.11 -2.87 2.68
N THR A 358 9.98 -2.81 3.69
CA THR A 358 9.92 -1.80 4.76
C THR A 358 10.69 -0.53 4.37
N SER A 359 10.11 0.25 3.47
CA SER A 359 10.71 1.48 2.94
C SER A 359 10.76 2.58 4.02
N HIS A 360 11.90 3.20 4.36
CA HIS A 360 13.28 2.80 4.07
C HIS A 360 14.05 2.65 5.38
N TYR A 361 13.51 1.83 6.29
CA TYR A 361 14.06 1.62 7.63
C TYR A 361 13.53 0.33 8.26
N PRO A 362 14.23 -0.21 9.28
CA PRO A 362 13.79 -1.41 9.98
C PRO A 362 12.40 -1.19 10.60
N PRO A 363 11.46 -2.13 10.47
CA PRO A 363 10.13 -2.01 11.09
C PRO A 363 10.22 -2.27 12.60
N PRO A 364 9.12 -2.11 13.36
CA PRO A 364 9.06 -2.61 14.73
C PRO A 364 8.75 -4.11 14.78
N GLU A 365 8.96 -4.75 15.94
CA GLU A 365 8.82 -6.21 16.10
C GLU A 365 7.40 -6.72 15.83
N GLU A 366 6.40 -5.88 16.04
CA GLU A 366 4.99 -6.20 15.86
C GLU A 366 4.64 -6.45 14.38
N LEU A 367 5.24 -5.70 13.45
CA LEU A 367 5.03 -5.94 12.01
C LEU A 367 5.63 -7.28 11.59
N ILE A 368 6.83 -7.59 12.08
CA ILE A 368 7.51 -8.87 11.83
C ILE A 368 6.67 -10.03 12.38
N ALA A 369 6.22 -9.93 13.63
CA ALA A 369 5.39 -10.93 14.27
C ALA A 369 4.06 -11.14 13.53
N ALA A 370 3.44 -10.06 13.03
CA ALA A 370 2.24 -10.14 12.20
C ALA A 370 2.52 -10.86 10.87
N CYS A 371 3.66 -10.58 10.21
CA CYS A 371 4.06 -11.24 8.97
C CYS A 371 4.37 -12.73 9.16
N ASP A 372 5.05 -13.09 10.25
CA ASP A 372 5.32 -14.49 10.62
C ASP A 372 4.02 -15.27 10.83
N LYS A 373 3.07 -14.67 11.56
CA LYS A 373 1.78 -15.29 11.92
C LYS A 373 0.83 -15.39 10.73
N LEU A 374 0.73 -14.36 9.92
CA LEU A 374 -0.27 -14.27 8.84
C LEU A 374 0.22 -14.81 7.49
N GLY A 375 1.52 -15.04 7.34
CA GLY A 375 2.16 -15.53 6.13
C GLY A 375 2.40 -14.42 5.13
N MET A 376 3.50 -13.68 5.31
CA MET A 376 3.93 -12.59 4.42
C MET A 376 5.46 -12.64 4.30
N PHE A 377 6.00 -12.57 3.08
CA PHE A 377 7.44 -12.36 2.91
C PHE A 377 7.80 -10.91 3.21
N LEU A 378 9.00 -10.70 3.76
CA LEU A 378 9.51 -9.37 4.08
C LEU A 378 10.89 -9.11 3.46
N GLU A 379 11.04 -7.93 2.87
CA GLU A 379 12.34 -7.29 2.71
C GLU A 379 12.50 -6.25 3.82
N VAL A 380 13.51 -6.43 4.65
CA VAL A 380 13.81 -5.53 5.77
C VAL A 380 14.99 -4.67 5.39
N GLU A 381 14.77 -3.35 5.39
CA GLU A 381 15.70 -2.36 4.86
C GLU A 381 16.40 -1.55 5.95
N ALA A 382 17.72 -1.39 5.81
CA ALA A 382 18.51 -0.52 6.69
C ALA A 382 18.10 0.95 6.55
N PRO A 383 18.25 1.79 7.59
CA PRO A 383 17.69 3.13 7.64
C PRO A 383 18.52 4.15 6.84
N PHE A 384 18.65 3.94 5.53
CA PHE A 384 19.48 4.76 4.65
C PHE A 384 18.72 5.13 3.37
N CYS A 385 18.56 6.43 3.14
CA CYS A 385 17.99 6.96 1.91
C CYS A 385 18.67 8.28 1.53
N TRP A 386 19.15 8.38 0.29
CA TRP A 386 19.97 9.50 -0.20
C TRP A 386 21.21 9.75 0.67
N ALA A 387 21.83 8.68 1.16
CA ALA A 387 22.90 8.74 2.15
C ALA A 387 24.13 9.52 1.65
N GLU A 388 24.32 9.63 0.33
CA GLU A 388 25.41 10.41 -0.28
C GLU A 388 25.38 11.90 0.08
N ASN A 389 24.20 12.44 0.41
CA ASN A 389 24.00 13.83 0.84
C ASN A 389 24.54 14.11 2.25
N THR A 390 24.91 13.07 3.00
CA THR A 390 25.48 13.19 4.33
C THR A 390 26.95 12.81 4.34
N THR A 391 27.81 13.77 4.69
CA THR A 391 29.20 13.45 5.03
C THR A 391 29.25 12.75 6.39
N VAL A 392 29.74 11.51 6.39
CA VAL A 392 29.95 10.68 7.57
C VAL A 392 31.38 10.86 8.08
N PRO A 393 31.59 11.34 9.33
CA PRO A 393 32.92 11.40 9.93
C PRO A 393 33.52 10.00 10.11
N ALA A 394 34.84 9.87 9.93
CA ALA A 394 35.52 8.57 9.97
C ALA A 394 35.35 7.87 11.33
N GLU A 395 35.38 8.65 12.42
CA GLU A 395 35.22 8.19 13.79
C GLU A 395 33.80 7.70 14.14
N LEU A 396 32.79 8.10 13.36
CA LEU A 396 31.40 7.65 13.52
C LEU A 396 30.96 6.65 12.46
N SER A 397 31.83 6.27 11.53
CA SER A 397 31.48 5.42 10.38
C SER A 397 30.86 4.08 10.78
N ASP A 398 31.51 3.36 11.71
CA ASP A 398 30.99 2.07 12.16
C ASP A 398 29.64 2.23 12.92
N GLU A 399 29.48 3.29 13.73
CA GLU A 399 28.24 3.57 14.48
C GLU A 399 27.07 3.95 13.54
N LEU A 400 27.32 4.77 12.53
CA LEU A 400 26.29 5.32 11.64
C LEU A 400 25.96 4.41 10.44
N LEU A 401 26.92 3.64 9.91
CA LEU A 401 26.72 2.87 8.67
C LEU A 401 26.65 1.36 8.90
N ILE A 402 27.46 0.82 9.81
CA ILE A 402 27.57 -0.63 10.03
C ILE A 402 26.61 -1.10 11.12
N ASN A 403 26.66 -0.48 12.30
CA ASN A 403 25.92 -0.96 13.47
C ASN A 403 24.40 -0.88 13.24
N GLN A 404 23.87 0.18 12.61
CA GLN A 404 22.45 0.28 12.29
C GLN A 404 21.94 -0.93 11.49
N THR A 405 22.69 -1.37 10.48
CA THR A 405 22.33 -2.52 9.65
C THR A 405 22.50 -3.83 10.41
N LEU A 406 23.59 -4.00 11.15
CA LEU A 406 23.83 -5.25 11.86
C LEU A 406 22.90 -5.42 13.07
N ASP A 407 22.50 -4.33 13.74
CA ASP A 407 21.49 -4.34 14.80
C ASP A 407 20.12 -4.75 14.25
N MET A 408 19.75 -4.24 13.06
CA MET A 408 18.56 -4.70 12.32
C MET A 408 18.61 -6.21 12.04
N VAL A 409 19.71 -6.70 11.46
CA VAL A 409 19.83 -8.13 11.12
C VAL A 409 19.81 -8.99 12.38
N SER A 410 20.53 -8.59 13.44
CA SER A 410 20.57 -9.26 14.74
C SER A 410 19.19 -9.39 15.37
N PHE A 411 18.37 -8.33 15.26
CA PHE A 411 17.04 -8.33 15.86
C PHE A 411 16.06 -9.25 15.11
N PHE A 412 16.19 -9.38 13.79
CA PHE A 412 15.21 -10.06 12.95
C PHE A 412 15.67 -11.38 12.32
N SER A 413 16.93 -11.82 12.51
CA SER A 413 17.53 -13.00 11.86
C SER A 413 16.81 -14.32 12.09
N SER A 414 16.03 -14.45 13.17
CA SER A 414 15.29 -15.67 13.47
C SER A 414 13.84 -15.67 12.96
N SER A 415 13.37 -14.57 12.38
CA SER A 415 12.01 -14.47 11.86
C SER A 415 11.88 -15.19 10.51
N PRO A 416 10.93 -16.13 10.34
CA PRO A 416 10.75 -16.85 9.09
C PRO A 416 10.27 -15.96 7.93
N SER A 417 9.52 -14.87 8.21
CA SER A 417 9.00 -13.96 7.19
C SER A 417 10.06 -13.16 6.46
N VAL A 418 11.17 -12.82 7.13
CA VAL A 418 12.25 -12.07 6.48
C VAL A 418 12.88 -12.92 5.38
N LEU A 419 12.73 -12.46 4.14
CA LEU A 419 13.22 -13.07 2.91
C LEU A 419 14.51 -12.39 2.42
N ILE A 420 14.60 -11.06 2.50
CA ILE A 420 15.68 -10.26 1.91
C ILE A 420 16.18 -9.22 2.92
N TRP A 421 17.49 -9.00 2.97
CA TRP A 421 18.10 -7.85 3.64
C TRP A 421 18.44 -6.76 2.62
N SER A 422 17.84 -5.58 2.77
CA SER A 422 18.19 -4.40 1.95
C SER A 422 19.17 -3.50 2.69
N LEU A 423 20.26 -3.14 2.01
CA LEU A 423 21.34 -2.34 2.59
C LEU A 423 21.05 -0.83 2.59
N GLY A 424 20.03 -0.38 1.85
CA GLY A 424 19.66 1.03 1.75
C GLY A 424 18.92 1.35 0.45
N ASN A 425 18.45 2.58 0.35
CA ASN A 425 17.63 3.10 -0.75
C ASN A 425 18.29 4.32 -1.41
N GLU A 426 18.11 4.46 -2.73
CA GLU A 426 18.42 5.69 -3.48
C GLU A 426 19.78 6.33 -3.13
N SER A 427 20.81 5.52 -2.84
CA SER A 427 22.12 5.99 -2.38
C SER A 427 23.24 5.68 -3.38
N LEU A 428 24.06 6.67 -3.74
CA LEU A 428 25.04 6.54 -4.84
C LEU A 428 26.42 5.99 -4.43
N LYS A 429 26.71 5.93 -3.12
CA LYS A 429 28.04 5.59 -2.57
C LYS A 429 28.12 4.14 -2.07
N TYR A 430 27.81 3.17 -2.93
CA TYR A 430 27.79 1.75 -2.56
C TYR A 430 29.13 1.27 -1.96
N ASN A 431 30.25 1.52 -2.65
CA ASN A 431 31.57 1.04 -2.24
C ASN A 431 32.02 1.65 -0.91
N GLU A 432 31.74 2.94 -0.70
CA GLU A 432 32.19 3.70 0.46
C GLU A 432 31.35 3.39 1.70
N TYR A 433 30.02 3.27 1.55
CA TYR A 433 29.11 3.21 2.70
C TYR A 433 28.51 1.83 2.95
N PHE A 434 28.33 0.99 1.92
CA PHE A 434 27.48 -0.19 2.02
C PHE A 434 28.21 -1.52 1.80
N LYS A 435 29.26 -1.55 0.97
CA LYS A 435 29.99 -2.78 0.63
C LYS A 435 30.51 -3.54 1.86
N LYS A 436 31.22 -2.84 2.76
CA LYS A 436 31.75 -3.43 4.01
C LYS A 436 30.61 -4.00 4.87
N THR A 437 29.52 -3.26 5.01
CA THR A 437 28.34 -3.70 5.76
C THR A 437 27.69 -4.92 5.12
N GLY A 438 27.53 -4.93 3.79
CA GLY A 438 27.03 -6.07 3.04
C GLY A 438 27.83 -7.33 3.29
N GLU A 439 29.17 -7.27 3.21
CA GLU A 439 30.05 -8.41 3.51
C GLU A 439 29.87 -8.92 4.95
N LEU A 440 29.73 -8.03 5.93
CA LEU A 440 29.50 -8.40 7.32
C LEU A 440 28.13 -9.06 7.53
N VAL A 441 27.09 -8.56 6.87
CA VAL A 441 25.75 -9.18 6.89
C VAL A 441 25.82 -10.62 6.37
N LYS A 442 26.55 -10.87 5.27
CA LYS A 442 26.68 -12.23 4.72
C LYS A 442 27.36 -13.21 5.67
N LEU A 443 28.39 -12.73 6.38
CA LEU A 443 29.10 -13.54 7.36
C LEU A 443 28.25 -13.83 8.60
N PHE A 444 27.41 -12.86 9.01
CA PHE A 444 26.57 -12.97 10.19
C PHE A 444 25.30 -13.81 9.92
N ASP A 445 24.58 -13.53 8.84
CA ASP A 445 23.42 -14.29 8.38
C ASP A 445 23.58 -14.75 6.93
N PRO A 446 24.15 -15.95 6.70
CA PRO A 446 24.27 -16.50 5.35
C PRO A 446 22.96 -17.09 4.81
N THR A 447 21.89 -17.15 5.61
CA THR A 447 20.64 -17.86 5.28
C THR A 447 19.69 -17.04 4.42
N ARG A 448 20.01 -15.77 4.16
CA ARG A 448 19.18 -14.84 3.37
C ARG A 448 20.02 -14.10 2.33
N PRO A 449 19.47 -13.83 1.14
CA PRO A 449 20.08 -12.94 0.16
C PRO A 449 20.03 -11.47 0.59
N ARG A 450 20.92 -10.67 0.00
CA ARG A 450 20.98 -9.21 0.16
C ARG A 450 20.65 -8.51 -1.16
N ASN A 451 20.09 -7.30 -1.08
CA ASN A 451 19.92 -6.37 -2.20
C ASN A 451 20.30 -4.93 -1.78
N PHE A 452 20.28 -4.00 -2.74
CA PHE A 452 20.59 -2.58 -2.53
C PHE A 452 19.80 -1.67 -3.48
N SER A 453 18.71 -1.09 -3.00
CA SER A 453 17.65 -0.45 -3.78
C SER A 453 18.10 0.80 -4.58
N GLN A 454 17.80 0.82 -5.89
CA GLN A 454 18.25 1.83 -6.87
C GLN A 454 17.39 1.95 -8.15
N TYR A 455 17.50 3.11 -8.82
CA TYR A 455 16.96 3.37 -10.17
C TYR A 455 17.53 2.49 -11.29
N GLY A 456 18.56 1.70 -11.02
CA GLY A 456 19.22 0.89 -12.04
C GLY A 456 19.71 -0.43 -11.47
N ALA A 457 19.68 -1.46 -12.32
CA ALA A 457 20.23 -2.76 -11.97
C ALA A 457 21.74 -2.71 -11.74
N ASP A 458 22.19 -3.54 -10.80
CA ASP A 458 23.59 -3.79 -10.45
C ASP A 458 24.35 -2.56 -9.95
N ALA A 459 23.66 -1.63 -9.30
CA ALA A 459 24.31 -0.50 -8.62
C ALA A 459 25.25 -0.93 -7.47
N ASP A 460 25.12 -2.18 -7.03
CA ASP A 460 26.03 -2.87 -6.12
C ASP A 460 27.28 -3.45 -6.81
N GLY A 461 27.47 -3.19 -8.10
CA GLY A 461 28.59 -3.71 -8.88
C GLY A 461 28.56 -5.24 -9.11
N GLY A 462 27.43 -5.91 -8.82
CA GLY A 462 27.34 -7.37 -8.88
C GLY A 462 27.71 -8.10 -7.59
N ASP A 463 27.96 -7.39 -6.49
CA ASP A 463 28.47 -7.97 -5.24
C ASP A 463 27.43 -8.73 -4.40
N LEU A 464 26.13 -8.43 -4.56
CA LEU A 464 25.04 -9.02 -3.77
C LEU A 464 24.33 -10.15 -4.52
N GLU A 465 23.47 -10.89 -3.84
CA GLU A 465 22.76 -12.01 -4.46
C GLU A 465 21.58 -11.59 -5.35
N ILE A 466 20.90 -10.51 -5.00
CA ILE A 466 19.72 -9.98 -5.71
C ILE A 466 20.02 -8.57 -6.21
N THR A 467 19.64 -8.30 -7.45
CA THR A 467 19.66 -6.95 -8.03
C THR A 467 18.24 -6.35 -8.02
N ASN A 468 18.10 -5.06 -8.28
CA ASN A 468 16.79 -4.39 -8.31
C ASN A 468 16.69 -3.35 -9.42
N HIS A 469 15.53 -2.69 -9.55
CA HIS A 469 15.32 -1.55 -10.42
C HIS A 469 14.00 -0.83 -10.08
N HIS A 470 14.09 0.45 -9.71
CA HIS A 470 12.91 1.32 -9.58
C HIS A 470 12.27 1.68 -10.92
N TYR A 471 10.95 1.55 -10.97
CA TYR A 471 10.11 2.04 -12.08
C TYR A 471 10.61 1.64 -13.48
N PRO A 472 10.86 0.34 -13.75
CA PRO A 472 11.46 -0.10 -15.02
C PRO A 472 10.52 0.03 -16.24
N GLY A 473 9.28 0.49 -16.02
CA GLY A 473 8.25 0.66 -17.03
C GLY A 473 7.70 -0.67 -17.58
N PRO A 474 6.78 -0.60 -18.56
CA PRO A 474 6.10 -1.79 -19.11
C PRO A 474 7.01 -2.74 -19.90
N GLU A 475 8.21 -2.30 -20.31
CA GLU A 475 9.20 -3.12 -21.01
C GLU A 475 10.25 -3.73 -20.07
N GLY A 476 10.24 -3.35 -18.78
CA GLY A 476 11.12 -3.92 -17.75
C GLY A 476 11.15 -5.46 -17.77
N PRO A 477 10.01 -6.16 -17.74
CA PRO A 477 10.00 -7.63 -17.74
C PRO A 477 10.71 -8.26 -18.94
N ASP A 478 10.65 -7.64 -20.11
CA ASP A 478 11.30 -8.15 -21.32
C ASP A 478 12.80 -7.81 -21.31
N LYS A 479 13.17 -6.60 -20.85
CA LYS A 479 14.57 -6.17 -20.65
C LYS A 479 15.35 -7.14 -19.76
N TYR A 480 14.72 -7.65 -18.71
CA TYR A 480 15.38 -8.52 -17.72
C TYR A 480 15.15 -10.02 -17.93
N ARG A 481 14.53 -10.43 -19.05
CA ARG A 481 14.15 -11.84 -19.26
C ARG A 481 15.30 -12.84 -19.09
N ASN A 482 16.48 -12.47 -19.56
CA ASN A 482 17.68 -13.31 -19.53
C ASN A 482 18.73 -12.80 -18.54
N TYR A 483 18.32 -12.06 -17.50
CA TYR A 483 19.26 -11.56 -16.50
C TYR A 483 19.92 -12.70 -15.73
N LYS A 484 21.20 -12.53 -15.37
CA LYS A 484 22.01 -13.57 -14.71
C LYS A 484 21.68 -13.73 -13.22
N ARG A 485 21.25 -12.64 -12.59
CA ARG A 485 20.84 -12.57 -11.18
C ARG A 485 19.33 -12.42 -11.10
N PRO A 486 18.69 -12.85 -10.00
CA PRO A 486 17.32 -12.47 -9.72
C PRO A 486 17.21 -10.94 -9.62
N ILE A 487 16.19 -10.35 -10.24
CA ILE A 487 15.86 -8.93 -10.12
C ILE A 487 14.51 -8.71 -9.45
N VAL A 488 14.45 -7.84 -8.44
CA VAL A 488 13.20 -7.35 -7.84
C VAL A 488 12.88 -5.95 -8.35
N PHE A 489 11.64 -5.67 -8.69
CA PHE A 489 11.18 -4.28 -8.90
C PHE A 489 10.66 -3.76 -7.57
N ASP A 490 11.59 -3.44 -6.68
CA ASP A 490 11.40 -2.94 -5.32
C ASP A 490 10.49 -1.70 -5.25
N GLU A 491 10.45 -0.88 -6.30
CA GLU A 491 9.40 0.13 -6.51
C GLU A 491 8.89 0.04 -7.94
N TYR A 492 7.59 -0.23 -8.11
CA TYR A 492 7.01 -0.31 -9.45
C TYR A 492 5.55 0.11 -9.50
N VAL A 493 5.10 0.48 -10.71
CA VAL A 493 3.69 0.74 -11.04
C VAL A 493 3.06 1.71 -10.04
N HIS A 494 3.71 2.87 -9.87
CA HIS A 494 3.28 3.92 -8.97
C HIS A 494 1.81 4.30 -9.24
N LEU A 495 1.06 4.60 -8.19
CA LEU A 495 -0.34 5.05 -8.29
C LEU A 495 -0.41 6.49 -8.82
N ASN A 496 -1.55 6.88 -9.37
CA ASN A 496 -1.82 8.31 -9.63
C ASN A 496 -1.84 9.07 -8.29
N ALA A 497 -0.86 9.96 -8.09
CA ALA A 497 -0.69 10.71 -6.85
C ALA A 497 -0.15 12.15 -7.06
N TYR A 498 0.69 12.39 -8.08
CA TYR A 498 1.27 13.70 -8.34
C TYR A 498 0.47 14.52 -9.36
N ASN A 499 -0.35 13.89 -10.21
CA ASN A 499 -1.34 14.57 -11.06
C ASN A 499 -2.57 15.04 -10.27
N ARG A 500 -2.35 15.80 -9.20
CA ARG A 500 -3.38 16.18 -8.21
C ARG A 500 -4.56 16.95 -8.80
N LEU A 501 -4.32 17.82 -9.78
CA LEU A 501 -5.40 18.51 -10.51
C LEU A 501 -6.36 17.52 -11.17
N GLU A 502 -5.82 16.48 -11.83
CA GLU A 502 -6.62 15.44 -12.45
C GLU A 502 -7.35 14.61 -11.39
N LEU A 503 -6.68 14.25 -10.28
CA LEU A 503 -7.32 13.48 -9.19
C LEU A 503 -8.45 14.23 -8.48
N VAL A 504 -8.25 15.53 -8.23
CA VAL A 504 -9.22 16.41 -7.56
C VAL A 504 -10.42 16.70 -8.45
N THR A 505 -10.30 16.56 -9.77
CA THR A 505 -11.41 16.77 -10.70
C THR A 505 -12.02 15.44 -11.16
N ASP A 506 -11.23 14.43 -11.48
CA ASP A 506 -11.61 13.09 -12.01
C ASP A 506 -10.91 11.94 -11.24
N PRO A 507 -11.56 11.34 -10.23
CA PRO A 507 -11.03 10.17 -9.56
C PRO A 507 -11.02 8.92 -10.43
N GLY A 508 -11.66 8.95 -11.61
CA GLY A 508 -11.69 7.86 -12.59
C GLY A 508 -10.30 7.47 -13.11
N VAL A 509 -9.30 8.37 -13.04
CA VAL A 509 -7.90 8.01 -13.35
C VAL A 509 -7.35 6.93 -12.40
N ARG A 510 -7.88 6.83 -11.18
CA ARG A 510 -7.55 5.76 -10.23
C ARG A 510 -8.09 4.39 -10.67
N ASP A 511 -9.28 4.34 -11.28
CA ASP A 511 -9.83 3.10 -11.90
C ASP A 511 -9.02 2.70 -13.14
N ALA A 512 -8.59 3.69 -13.94
CA ALA A 512 -7.85 3.44 -15.18
C ALA A 512 -6.45 2.84 -14.95
N TRP A 513 -5.82 3.11 -13.80
CA TRP A 513 -4.49 2.58 -13.40
C TRP A 513 -4.37 1.05 -13.56
N GLY A 514 -5.45 0.32 -13.30
CA GLY A 514 -5.47 -1.14 -13.41
C GLY A 514 -5.12 -1.69 -14.80
N ILE A 515 -5.30 -0.90 -15.87
CA ILE A 515 -4.98 -1.32 -17.25
C ILE A 515 -3.47 -1.49 -17.42
N GLY A 516 -2.69 -0.47 -17.02
CA GLY A 516 -1.23 -0.52 -17.13
C GLY A 516 -0.60 -1.52 -16.18
N PHE A 517 -1.18 -1.68 -14.99
CA PHE A 517 -0.72 -2.66 -14.01
C PHE A 517 -0.91 -4.10 -14.49
N GLU A 518 -2.10 -4.46 -14.98
CA GLU A 518 -2.39 -5.82 -15.47
C GLU A 518 -1.41 -6.24 -16.56
N ALA A 519 -1.18 -5.35 -17.54
CA ALA A 519 -0.27 -5.61 -18.65
C ALA A 519 1.17 -5.90 -18.18
N MET A 520 1.68 -5.14 -17.20
CA MET A 520 3.02 -5.35 -16.67
C MET A 520 3.10 -6.64 -15.84
N TRP A 521 2.13 -6.87 -14.94
CA TRP A 521 2.13 -8.04 -14.06
C TRP A 521 2.06 -9.35 -14.84
N GLU A 522 1.22 -9.45 -15.86
CA GLU A 522 1.11 -10.67 -16.67
C GLU A 522 2.41 -10.99 -17.45
N LYS A 523 3.19 -9.96 -17.84
CA LYS A 523 4.54 -10.16 -18.37
C LYS A 523 5.50 -10.63 -17.27
N MET A 524 5.48 -10.00 -16.10
CA MET A 524 6.33 -10.35 -14.96
C MET A 524 6.11 -11.79 -14.50
N GLN A 525 4.86 -12.27 -14.50
CA GLN A 525 4.52 -13.65 -14.13
C GLN A 525 5.17 -14.70 -15.03
N LYS A 526 5.53 -14.33 -16.27
CA LYS A 526 6.13 -15.22 -17.27
C LYS A 526 7.63 -15.02 -17.43
N THR A 527 8.25 -14.24 -16.55
CA THR A 527 9.69 -13.93 -16.61
C THR A 527 10.37 -14.41 -15.34
N ASP A 528 11.17 -15.48 -15.48
CA ASP A 528 11.81 -16.16 -14.34
C ASP A 528 12.80 -15.29 -13.56
N ALA A 529 13.62 -14.50 -14.26
CA ALA A 529 14.62 -13.64 -13.62
C ALA A 529 13.98 -12.53 -12.78
N VAL A 530 12.78 -12.10 -13.15
CA VAL A 530 12.04 -11.07 -12.42
C VAL A 530 11.35 -11.75 -11.26
N LEU A 531 11.69 -11.38 -10.04
CA LEU A 531 11.08 -11.92 -8.81
C LEU A 531 9.67 -11.42 -8.56
N GLY A 532 9.26 -10.35 -9.22
CA GLY A 532 8.08 -9.60 -8.82
C GLY A 532 8.47 -8.18 -8.44
N GLY A 533 7.67 -7.55 -7.61
CA GLY A 533 7.94 -6.19 -7.18
C GLY A 533 7.01 -5.72 -6.07
N ALA A 534 7.27 -4.51 -5.59
CA ALA A 534 6.45 -3.85 -4.58
C ALA A 534 5.85 -2.54 -5.11
N ILE A 535 4.52 -2.45 -5.10
CA ILE A 535 3.79 -1.25 -5.49
C ILE A 535 4.26 -0.08 -4.62
N TRP A 536 4.56 1.07 -5.23
CA TRP A 536 4.82 2.31 -4.50
C TRP A 536 3.52 3.13 -4.35
N ALA A 537 2.92 3.21 -3.17
CA ALA A 537 3.20 2.47 -1.93
C ALA A 537 1.96 1.67 -1.48
N GLY A 538 1.99 1.06 -0.30
CA GLY A 538 0.90 0.28 0.27
C GLY A 538 -0.17 1.12 0.97
N ILE A 539 0.19 2.26 1.54
CA ILE A 539 -0.68 3.15 2.32
C ILE A 539 -0.43 4.59 1.89
N ASP A 540 -1.48 5.41 1.82
CA ASP A 540 -1.33 6.86 1.58
C ASP A 540 -0.42 7.48 2.65
N ASP A 541 0.59 8.23 2.22
CA ASP A 541 1.59 8.86 3.08
C ASP A 541 1.23 10.34 3.32
N SER A 542 0.14 10.55 4.05
CA SER A 542 -0.41 11.87 4.36
C SER A 542 -0.77 11.96 5.84
N PHE A 543 -0.42 13.11 6.45
CA PHE A 543 -0.63 13.38 7.87
C PHE A 543 -1.28 14.74 8.09
N PHE A 544 -1.91 14.90 9.25
CA PHE A 544 -2.55 16.14 9.65
C PHE A 544 -1.97 16.59 10.99
N LEU A 545 -1.25 17.72 10.98
CA LEU A 545 -0.73 18.34 12.19
C LEU A 545 -1.88 18.90 13.04
N PRO A 546 -1.71 19.10 14.36
CA PRO A 546 -2.77 19.60 15.24
C PRO A 546 -3.37 20.97 14.85
N ASN A 547 -2.64 21.78 14.08
CA ASN A 547 -3.12 23.05 13.52
C ASN A 547 -3.93 22.88 12.22
N GLY A 548 -4.21 21.64 11.80
CA GLY A 548 -4.94 21.31 10.57
C GLY A 548 -4.07 21.26 9.30
N LYS A 549 -2.78 21.59 9.39
CA LYS A 549 -1.88 21.56 8.23
C LYS A 549 -1.63 20.14 7.76
N THR A 550 -1.84 19.89 6.47
CA THR A 550 -1.47 18.63 5.82
C THR A 550 0.03 18.59 5.52
N VAL A 551 0.65 17.45 5.79
CA VAL A 551 2.05 17.13 5.48
C VAL A 551 2.15 15.69 4.93
N GLY A 552 3.35 15.27 4.49
CA GLY A 552 3.60 14.00 3.80
C GLY A 552 3.77 14.17 2.29
N TYR A 553 4.07 13.09 1.56
CA TYR A 553 4.23 13.15 0.10
C TYR A 553 2.92 12.98 -0.67
N GLY A 554 1.95 12.23 -0.12
CA GLY A 554 0.59 12.21 -0.68
C GLY A 554 -0.06 10.83 -0.74
N THR A 555 -1.05 10.72 -1.63
CA THR A 555 -1.97 9.58 -1.68
C THR A 555 -1.40 8.39 -2.49
N TRP A 556 -0.30 7.82 -2.01
CA TRP A 556 0.44 6.76 -2.68
C TRP A 556 -0.14 5.34 -2.55
N GLY A 557 -1.07 5.08 -1.65
CA GLY A 557 -1.49 3.72 -1.29
C GLY A 557 -2.75 3.24 -2.00
N PRO A 558 -2.92 1.94 -2.31
CA PRO A 558 -4.23 1.38 -2.65
C PRO A 558 -5.22 1.45 -1.48
N ILE A 559 -4.74 1.67 -0.26
CA ILE A 559 -5.56 2.02 0.90
C ILE A 559 -5.16 3.41 1.41
N ASP A 560 -6.11 4.15 1.96
CA ASP A 560 -5.84 5.47 2.55
C ASP A 560 -5.21 5.35 3.95
N GLY A 561 -4.78 6.48 4.53
CA GLY A 561 -4.18 6.52 5.87
C GLY A 561 -5.11 6.00 6.99
N TRP A 562 -6.41 5.95 6.74
CA TRP A 562 -7.43 5.39 7.65
C TRP A 562 -7.75 3.91 7.39
N ARG A 563 -7.01 3.27 6.46
CA ARG A 563 -7.17 1.87 6.00
C ARG A 563 -8.49 1.61 5.29
N ARG A 564 -9.13 2.63 4.70
CA ARG A 564 -10.21 2.41 3.73
C ARG A 564 -9.62 2.01 2.39
N VAL A 565 -10.30 1.10 1.71
CA VAL A 565 -9.92 0.68 0.35
C VAL A 565 -10.21 1.78 -0.67
N LYS A 566 -9.24 2.07 -1.53
CA LYS A 566 -9.39 2.91 -2.71
C LYS A 566 -9.60 2.03 -3.95
N PRO A 567 -9.98 2.59 -5.11
CA PRO A 567 -10.22 1.80 -6.32
C PRO A 567 -9.05 0.89 -6.70
N GLU A 568 -7.83 1.38 -6.54
CA GLU A 568 -6.59 0.66 -6.85
C GLU A 568 -6.45 -0.66 -6.06
N TYR A 569 -6.99 -0.75 -4.84
CA TYR A 569 -6.99 -1.98 -4.05
C TYR A 569 -7.70 -3.14 -4.76
N TRP A 570 -8.82 -2.86 -5.44
CA TRP A 570 -9.54 -3.91 -6.16
C TRP A 570 -8.76 -4.39 -7.38
N HIS A 571 -8.13 -3.48 -8.13
CA HIS A 571 -7.23 -3.86 -9.22
C HIS A 571 -6.05 -4.68 -8.70
N MET A 572 -5.42 -4.27 -7.60
CA MET A 572 -4.39 -5.05 -6.91
C MET A 572 -4.86 -6.46 -6.60
N LYS A 573 -6.01 -6.60 -5.94
CA LYS A 573 -6.60 -7.91 -5.61
C LYS A 573 -6.83 -8.77 -6.86
N LYS A 574 -7.48 -8.24 -7.89
CA LYS A 574 -7.80 -8.98 -9.14
C LYS A 574 -6.55 -9.39 -9.92
N ILE A 575 -5.56 -8.50 -10.01
CA ILE A 575 -4.32 -8.73 -10.75
C ILE A 575 -3.44 -9.75 -10.02
N TYR A 576 -3.23 -9.57 -8.70
CA TYR A 576 -2.46 -10.47 -7.84
C TYR A 576 -3.14 -11.78 -7.47
N SER A 577 -4.42 -11.94 -7.84
CA SER A 577 -5.14 -13.20 -7.66
C SER A 577 -4.35 -14.38 -8.22
N PRO A 578 -4.00 -15.37 -7.38
CA PRO A 578 -3.25 -16.53 -7.83
C PRO A 578 -4.13 -17.57 -8.52
N ILE A 579 -5.45 -17.40 -8.58
CA ILE A 579 -6.34 -18.32 -9.30
C ILE A 579 -7.03 -17.54 -10.42
N LYS A 580 -6.76 -17.93 -11.66
CA LYS A 580 -7.40 -17.31 -12.84
C LYS A 580 -8.48 -18.22 -13.38
N ILE A 581 -9.70 -17.70 -13.51
CA ILE A 581 -10.84 -18.41 -14.08
C ILE A 581 -11.32 -17.66 -15.31
N LYS A 582 -11.47 -18.38 -16.43
CA LYS A 582 -11.99 -17.83 -17.69
C LYS A 582 -13.15 -18.68 -18.18
N LEU A 583 -14.23 -18.03 -18.59
CA LEU A 583 -15.31 -18.66 -19.33
C LEU A 583 -14.81 -19.03 -20.73
N THR A 584 -14.92 -20.30 -21.12
CA THR A 584 -14.49 -20.79 -22.45
C THR A 584 -15.65 -21.02 -23.40
N GLY A 585 -16.89 -21.03 -22.90
CA GLY A 585 -18.11 -21.09 -23.70
C GLY A 585 -19.34 -20.70 -22.89
N ASN A 586 -20.39 -20.26 -23.59
CA ASN A 586 -21.72 -20.10 -23.01
C ASN A 586 -22.27 -21.46 -22.55
N TRP A 587 -23.33 -21.44 -21.75
CA TRP A 587 -24.07 -22.65 -21.40
C TRP A 587 -24.51 -23.38 -22.67
N SER A 588 -24.13 -24.65 -22.78
CA SER A 588 -24.45 -25.52 -23.92
C SER A 588 -24.53 -26.97 -23.46
N GLY A 589 -25.50 -27.73 -23.96
CA GLY A 589 -25.60 -29.16 -23.68
C GLY A 589 -25.75 -29.53 -22.19
N GLY A 590 -26.24 -28.62 -21.35
CA GLY A 590 -26.35 -28.84 -19.89
C GLY A 590 -25.13 -28.40 -19.08
N GLU A 591 -24.07 -27.91 -19.70
CA GLU A 591 -22.82 -27.54 -19.02
C GLU A 591 -22.39 -26.10 -19.26
N ILE A 592 -21.61 -25.56 -18.32
CA ILE A 592 -20.83 -24.33 -18.47
C ILE A 592 -19.35 -24.71 -18.41
N HIS A 593 -18.57 -24.32 -19.41
CA HIS A 593 -17.15 -24.66 -19.50
C HIS A 593 -16.25 -23.50 -19.08
N LEU A 594 -15.23 -23.83 -18.27
CA LEU A 594 -14.29 -22.90 -17.68
C LEU A 594 -12.86 -23.40 -17.88
N LEU A 595 -11.91 -22.47 -17.95
CA LEU A 595 -10.48 -22.73 -17.81
C LEU A 595 -10.04 -22.17 -16.46
N VAL A 596 -9.41 -23.01 -15.65
CA VAL A 596 -8.88 -22.66 -14.32
C VAL A 596 -7.37 -22.83 -14.33
N GLU A 597 -6.65 -21.81 -13.89
CA GLU A 597 -5.19 -21.80 -13.74
C GLU A 597 -4.84 -21.60 -12.26
N ASN A 598 -4.00 -22.48 -11.70
CA ASN A 598 -3.45 -22.33 -10.36
C ASN A 598 -2.05 -21.71 -10.42
N ARG A 599 -1.93 -20.44 -10.02
CA ARG A 599 -0.67 -19.68 -9.89
C ARG A 599 -0.26 -19.48 -8.42
N GLN A 600 -0.85 -20.21 -7.47
CA GLN A 600 -0.31 -20.27 -6.11
C GLN A 600 1.11 -20.82 -6.12
N LEU A 601 1.92 -20.45 -5.14
CA LEU A 601 3.32 -20.86 -5.09
C LEU A 601 3.48 -22.25 -4.47
N PHE A 602 2.74 -22.54 -3.40
CA PHE A 602 2.97 -23.74 -2.58
C PHE A 602 1.77 -24.67 -2.54
N SER A 603 0.55 -24.13 -2.62
CA SER A 603 -0.67 -24.90 -2.40
C SER A 603 -1.24 -25.52 -3.69
N ASN A 604 -1.85 -26.69 -3.52
CA ASN A 604 -2.78 -27.26 -4.46
C ASN A 604 -4.16 -26.56 -4.31
N LEU A 605 -4.87 -26.39 -5.43
CA LEU A 605 -6.18 -25.74 -5.41
C LEU A 605 -7.24 -26.51 -4.59
N ASN A 606 -7.07 -27.83 -4.39
CA ASN A 606 -7.97 -28.62 -3.55
C ASN A 606 -7.82 -28.38 -2.03
N GLU A 607 -6.76 -27.68 -1.60
CA GLU A 607 -6.59 -27.23 -0.22
C GLU A 607 -7.55 -26.08 0.11
N GLY A 608 -7.87 -25.27 -0.90
CA GLY A 608 -8.92 -24.26 -0.86
C GLY A 608 -10.28 -24.78 -1.32
N ARG A 609 -11.08 -23.89 -1.92
CA ARG A 609 -12.33 -24.25 -2.62
C ARG A 609 -12.80 -23.14 -3.57
N ILE A 610 -13.61 -23.54 -4.54
CA ILE A 610 -14.38 -22.65 -5.39
C ILE A 610 -15.86 -22.87 -5.10
N GLU A 611 -16.54 -21.85 -4.58
CA GLU A 611 -18.00 -21.85 -4.41
C GLU A 611 -18.64 -21.21 -5.63
N TRP A 612 -19.62 -21.87 -6.24
CA TRP A 612 -20.33 -21.33 -7.41
C TRP A 612 -21.84 -21.25 -7.18
N SER A 613 -22.49 -20.30 -7.84
CA SER A 613 -23.95 -20.16 -7.84
C SER A 613 -24.46 -19.51 -9.12
N ILE A 614 -25.65 -19.92 -9.57
CA ILE A 614 -26.37 -19.35 -10.71
C ILE A 614 -27.87 -19.60 -10.54
N GLY A 615 -28.68 -18.53 -10.50
CA GLY A 615 -30.09 -18.63 -10.12
C GLY A 615 -30.25 -19.29 -8.73
N ALA A 616 -31.01 -20.39 -8.66
CA ALA A 616 -31.17 -21.19 -7.45
C ALA A 616 -30.08 -22.29 -7.29
N ALA A 617 -29.33 -22.60 -8.34
CA ALA A 617 -28.30 -23.64 -8.31
C ALA A 617 -27.03 -23.13 -7.63
N LYS A 618 -26.38 -23.99 -6.85
CA LYS A 618 -25.11 -23.70 -6.17
C LYS A 618 -24.30 -24.98 -5.93
N GLY A 619 -23.00 -24.83 -5.76
CA GLY A 619 -22.12 -25.95 -5.44
C GLY A 619 -20.74 -25.51 -4.99
N THR A 620 -19.89 -26.50 -4.70
CA THR A 620 -18.50 -26.29 -4.29
C THR A 620 -17.60 -27.25 -5.05
N ILE A 621 -16.47 -26.75 -5.53
CA ILE A 621 -15.49 -27.51 -6.29
C ILE A 621 -14.12 -27.39 -5.61
N LYS A 622 -13.39 -28.51 -5.53
CA LYS A 622 -12.02 -28.61 -5.00
C LYS A 622 -11.17 -29.38 -6.00
N PRO A 623 -10.76 -28.74 -7.11
CA PRO A 623 -10.03 -29.44 -8.16
C PRO A 623 -8.62 -29.79 -7.66
N ASP A 624 -8.20 -31.04 -7.83
CA ASP A 624 -6.82 -31.44 -7.61
C ASP A 624 -5.94 -30.86 -8.72
N LEU A 625 -5.41 -29.66 -8.49
CA LEU A 625 -4.64 -28.88 -9.45
C LEU A 625 -3.45 -28.25 -8.75
N LYS A 626 -2.28 -28.84 -8.97
CA LYS A 626 -1.00 -28.39 -8.40
C LYS A 626 -0.64 -26.98 -8.89
N SER A 627 0.22 -26.30 -8.12
CA SER A 627 0.84 -25.02 -8.49
C SER A 627 1.40 -25.06 -9.93
N GLY A 628 1.16 -23.99 -10.69
CA GLY A 628 1.63 -23.80 -12.07
C GLY A 628 0.82 -24.54 -13.14
N MET A 629 -0.22 -25.31 -12.77
CA MET A 629 -1.02 -26.09 -13.71
C MET A 629 -2.31 -25.37 -14.11
N SER A 630 -2.88 -25.78 -15.26
CA SER A 630 -4.20 -25.36 -15.71
C SER A 630 -5.06 -26.56 -16.06
N THR A 631 -6.38 -26.45 -15.88
CA THR A 631 -7.34 -27.49 -16.25
C THR A 631 -8.66 -26.91 -16.77
N LYS A 632 -9.39 -27.71 -17.54
CA LYS A 632 -10.77 -27.41 -17.92
C LYS A 632 -11.71 -27.91 -16.83
N LEU A 633 -12.76 -27.14 -16.57
CA LEU A 633 -13.77 -27.46 -15.56
C LEU A 633 -15.16 -27.26 -16.18
N SER A 634 -16.06 -28.22 -15.96
CA SER A 634 -17.47 -28.11 -16.35
C SER A 634 -18.34 -27.97 -15.10
N ILE A 635 -19.34 -27.08 -15.16
CA ILE A 635 -20.43 -27.01 -14.19
C ILE A 635 -21.68 -27.55 -14.87
N GLU A 636 -22.16 -28.69 -14.41
CA GLU A 636 -23.41 -29.29 -14.85
C GLU A 636 -24.61 -28.56 -14.23
N LEU A 637 -25.57 -28.19 -15.07
CA LEU A 637 -26.84 -27.59 -14.68
C LEU A 637 -28.00 -28.40 -15.24
N LYS A 638 -28.90 -28.82 -14.34
CA LYS A 638 -30.11 -29.59 -14.70
C LYS A 638 -31.08 -28.79 -15.58
N GLU A 639 -31.10 -27.47 -15.41
CA GLU A 639 -31.99 -26.57 -16.11
C GLU A 639 -31.18 -25.47 -16.79
N ARG A 640 -31.69 -24.97 -17.92
CA ARG A 640 -31.11 -23.85 -18.64
C ARG A 640 -31.20 -22.57 -17.78
N PRO A 641 -30.09 -21.85 -17.53
CA PRO A 641 -30.13 -20.56 -16.85
C PRO A 641 -30.99 -19.53 -17.58
N LYS A 642 -31.61 -18.62 -16.83
CA LYS A 642 -32.29 -17.47 -17.42
C LYS A 642 -31.26 -16.51 -18.00
N VAL A 643 -31.70 -15.67 -18.94
CA VAL A 643 -30.84 -14.67 -19.61
C VAL A 643 -30.18 -13.70 -18.61
N LEU A 644 -30.85 -13.39 -17.49
CA LEU A 644 -30.34 -12.51 -16.44
C LEU A 644 -29.59 -13.25 -15.32
N ASP A 645 -29.56 -14.58 -15.35
CA ASP A 645 -28.81 -15.34 -14.35
C ASP A 645 -27.32 -15.26 -14.67
N GLN A 646 -26.52 -14.87 -13.68
CA GLN A 646 -25.08 -14.78 -13.79
C GLN A 646 -24.41 -15.86 -12.95
N LEU A 647 -23.41 -16.54 -13.51
CA LEU A 647 -22.59 -17.50 -12.76
C LEU A 647 -21.63 -16.74 -11.85
N THR A 648 -21.87 -16.77 -10.55
CA THR A 648 -20.96 -16.23 -9.54
C THR A 648 -20.02 -17.32 -9.03
N MET A 649 -18.72 -17.06 -9.00
CA MET A 649 -17.71 -17.98 -8.48
C MET A 649 -16.83 -17.26 -7.46
N LYS A 650 -16.85 -17.72 -6.20
CA LYS A 650 -15.98 -17.24 -5.11
C LYS A 650 -14.86 -18.23 -4.88
N VAL A 651 -13.62 -17.74 -4.85
CA VAL A 651 -12.43 -18.58 -4.70
C VAL A 651 -11.82 -18.32 -3.32
N PHE A 652 -11.63 -19.39 -2.55
CA PHE A 652 -11.01 -19.37 -1.24
C PHE A 652 -9.73 -20.21 -1.24
N ASP A 653 -8.70 -19.71 -0.56
CA ASP A 653 -7.44 -20.44 -0.37
C ASP A 653 -7.48 -21.42 0.82
N ALA A 654 -6.37 -22.10 1.09
CA ALA A 654 -6.21 -23.03 2.22
C ALA A 654 -6.42 -22.39 3.60
N ARG A 655 -6.28 -21.06 3.69
CA ARG A 655 -6.46 -20.26 4.90
C ARG A 655 -7.89 -19.75 5.05
N ASN A 656 -8.80 -20.18 4.17
CA ASN A 656 -10.21 -19.75 4.09
C ASN A 656 -10.38 -18.25 3.79
N VAL A 657 -9.41 -17.61 3.13
CA VAL A 657 -9.50 -16.22 2.69
C VAL A 657 -10.08 -16.18 1.27
N MET A 658 -11.09 -15.33 1.01
CA MET A 658 -11.61 -15.13 -0.35
C MET A 658 -10.61 -14.33 -1.17
N ILE A 659 -9.83 -15.04 -1.98
CA ILE A 659 -8.77 -14.46 -2.83
C ILE A 659 -9.34 -13.87 -4.12
N ASP A 660 -10.49 -14.35 -4.61
CA ASP A 660 -11.10 -13.80 -5.81
C ASP A 660 -12.61 -14.07 -5.90
N ILE A 661 -13.28 -13.29 -6.74
CA ILE A 661 -14.66 -13.47 -7.13
C ILE A 661 -14.84 -13.12 -8.62
N TYR A 662 -15.64 -13.93 -9.29
CA TYR A 662 -15.98 -13.79 -10.70
C TYR A 662 -17.50 -13.81 -10.88
N GLN A 663 -17.98 -13.10 -11.88
CA GLN A 663 -19.38 -13.14 -12.28
C GLN A 663 -19.45 -13.20 -13.82
N PHE A 664 -19.99 -14.29 -14.36
CA PHE A 664 -20.02 -14.51 -15.81
C PHE A 664 -21.45 -14.48 -16.35
N ASP A 665 -21.64 -13.78 -17.46
CA ASP A 665 -22.82 -13.94 -18.31
C ASP A 665 -22.63 -15.22 -19.11
N VAL A 666 -23.45 -16.24 -18.84
CA VAL A 666 -23.33 -17.58 -19.46
C VAL A 666 -24.40 -17.85 -20.52
N VAL A 667 -25.35 -16.93 -20.65
CA VAL A 667 -26.36 -16.92 -21.72
C VAL A 667 -26.20 -15.60 -22.48
N PRO A 668 -26.03 -15.63 -23.81
CA PRO A 668 -25.86 -14.41 -24.58
C PRO A 668 -27.14 -13.57 -24.58
N THR A 669 -27.00 -12.28 -24.30
CA THR A 669 -28.05 -11.28 -24.53
C THR A 669 -27.92 -10.69 -25.93
N VAL A 670 -28.98 -10.78 -26.74
CA VAL A 670 -29.13 -9.95 -27.95
C VAL A 670 -29.62 -8.58 -27.48
N THR A 671 -28.74 -7.58 -27.54
CA THR A 671 -29.18 -6.19 -27.35
C THR A 671 -29.78 -5.74 -28.68
N VAL A 672 -31.11 -5.74 -28.76
CA VAL A 672 -31.80 -5.03 -29.85
C VAL A 672 -31.66 -3.56 -29.50
N PHE A 673 -30.81 -2.83 -30.23
CA PHE A 673 -30.93 -1.37 -30.25
C PHE A 673 -32.32 -1.10 -30.79
N ASP A 674 -33.11 -0.35 -30.03
CA ASP A 674 -34.41 0.09 -30.48
C ASP A 674 -34.17 0.79 -31.82
N THR A 675 -34.52 0.12 -32.90
CA THR A 675 -34.52 0.74 -34.22
C THR A 675 -35.61 1.77 -34.09
N ASP A 676 -35.21 3.05 -34.05
CA ASP A 676 -36.12 4.19 -34.06
C ASP A 676 -37.34 3.83 -34.88
N ASP A 677 -38.53 3.77 -34.27
CA ASP A 677 -39.75 3.71 -35.07
C ASP A 677 -39.85 5.07 -35.77
N PRO A 678 -39.50 5.18 -37.07
CA PRO A 678 -39.58 6.44 -37.79
C PRO A 678 -41.04 6.89 -37.90
N ASN A 679 -41.99 5.99 -37.61
CA ASN A 679 -43.43 6.20 -37.59
C ASN A 679 -44.00 6.43 -36.20
N SER A 680 -43.17 6.70 -35.17
CA SER A 680 -43.72 7.25 -33.92
C SER A 680 -44.57 8.47 -34.32
N ALA A 681 -45.89 8.36 -34.17
CA ALA A 681 -46.87 9.30 -34.75
C ALA A 681 -46.81 10.71 -34.12
N GLN A 682 -45.75 10.99 -33.37
CA GLN A 682 -45.51 12.23 -32.68
C GLN A 682 -44.93 13.27 -33.64
N SER A 683 -45.47 14.48 -33.56
CA SER A 683 -45.08 15.59 -34.42
C SER A 683 -44.91 16.86 -33.63
N TRP A 684 -43.96 17.68 -34.04
CA TRP A 684 -43.76 19.01 -33.48
C TRP A 684 -44.87 19.96 -33.92
N SER A 685 -45.36 20.75 -32.98
CA SER A 685 -46.06 22.00 -33.26
C SER A 685 -45.06 23.15 -33.19
N TYR A 686 -44.90 23.90 -34.27
CA TYR A 686 -43.95 25.02 -34.34
C TYR A 686 -44.65 26.37 -34.20
N ARG A 687 -44.06 27.26 -33.40
CA ARG A 687 -44.38 28.69 -33.35
C ARG A 687 -43.09 29.46 -33.53
N GLN A 688 -43.10 30.47 -34.39
CA GLN A 688 -41.94 31.33 -34.61
C GLN A 688 -42.25 32.75 -34.13
N GLU A 689 -41.35 33.28 -33.33
CA GLU A 689 -41.32 34.65 -32.82
C GLU A 689 -40.10 35.36 -33.42
N PRO A 690 -39.99 36.71 -33.37
CA PRO A 690 -38.82 37.41 -33.89
C PRO A 690 -37.52 36.87 -33.28
N GLY A 691 -36.70 36.21 -34.10
CA GLY A 691 -35.44 35.61 -33.67
C GLY A 691 -35.54 34.31 -32.88
N ILE A 692 -36.72 33.77 -32.57
CA ILE A 692 -36.91 32.55 -31.75
C ILE A 692 -37.81 31.54 -32.46
N LEU A 693 -37.43 30.26 -32.44
CA LEU A 693 -38.26 29.13 -32.82
C LEU A 693 -38.66 28.32 -31.60
N ILE A 694 -39.96 28.13 -31.41
CA ILE A 694 -40.54 27.31 -30.35
C ILE A 694 -41.15 26.05 -30.98
N ALA A 695 -40.72 24.87 -30.53
CA ALA A 695 -41.29 23.58 -30.91
C ALA A 695 -41.91 22.89 -29.68
N LYS A 696 -43.15 22.42 -29.78
CA LYS A 696 -43.87 21.74 -28.67
C LYS A 696 -44.45 20.40 -29.08
N ASN A 697 -44.39 19.40 -28.18
CA ASN A 697 -45.11 18.14 -28.30
C ASN A 697 -45.18 17.41 -26.94
N LYS A 698 -46.38 16.97 -26.51
CA LYS A 698 -46.60 16.14 -25.29
C LYS A 698 -45.74 16.56 -24.07
N GLY A 699 -45.88 17.82 -23.66
CA GLY A 699 -45.14 18.41 -22.54
C GLY A 699 -43.68 18.76 -22.83
N LEU A 700 -43.11 18.33 -23.96
CA LEU A 700 -41.78 18.75 -24.40
C LEU A 700 -41.88 20.12 -25.09
N GLU A 701 -41.05 21.07 -24.69
CA GLU A 701 -40.94 22.40 -25.29
C GLU A 701 -39.47 22.76 -25.53
N ILE A 702 -39.16 23.18 -26.76
CA ILE A 702 -37.82 23.59 -27.19
C ILE A 702 -37.88 25.02 -27.70
N LYS A 703 -37.02 25.89 -27.19
CA LYS A 703 -36.80 27.25 -27.70
C LYS A 703 -35.40 27.38 -28.25
N ILE A 704 -35.29 27.68 -29.54
CA ILE A 704 -34.03 27.88 -30.25
C ILE A 704 -33.95 29.31 -30.73
N ASN A 705 -32.81 29.97 -30.49
CA ASN A 705 -32.51 31.26 -31.05
C ASN A 705 -32.09 31.10 -32.52
N LEU A 706 -32.85 31.69 -33.43
CA LEU A 706 -32.64 31.58 -34.87
C LEU A 706 -31.42 32.34 -35.37
N ASN A 707 -30.92 33.33 -34.62
CA ASN A 707 -29.78 34.16 -35.04
C ASN A 707 -28.43 33.47 -34.78
N ASN A 708 -28.36 32.60 -33.77
CA ASN A 708 -27.11 31.95 -33.36
C ASN A 708 -27.24 30.44 -33.16
N GLY A 709 -28.43 29.85 -33.35
CA GLY A 709 -28.63 28.40 -33.22
C GLY A 709 -28.59 27.86 -31.80
N ASN A 710 -28.44 28.71 -30.78
CA ASN A 710 -28.39 28.28 -29.39
C ASN A 710 -29.77 27.83 -28.90
N LEU A 711 -29.79 26.72 -28.17
CA LEU A 711 -30.91 26.36 -27.31
C LEU A 711 -31.00 27.39 -26.18
N GLU A 712 -32.15 28.02 -26.04
CA GLU A 712 -32.45 28.90 -24.89
C GLU A 712 -33.19 28.13 -23.79
N GLN A 713 -33.94 27.10 -24.17
CA GLN A 713 -34.72 26.30 -23.23
C GLN A 713 -35.14 24.97 -23.83
N LEU A 714 -34.86 23.89 -23.12
CA LEU A 714 -35.50 22.59 -23.27
C LEU A 714 -36.26 22.27 -21.98
N LYS A 715 -37.57 22.06 -22.08
CA LYS A 715 -38.45 21.72 -20.96
C LYS A 715 -39.20 20.43 -21.22
N LYS A 716 -39.43 19.67 -20.16
CA LYS A 716 -40.36 18.54 -20.13
C LYS A 716 -41.34 18.75 -19.00
N GLU A 717 -42.61 18.90 -19.36
CA GLU A 717 -43.65 19.45 -18.49
C GLU A 717 -43.19 20.82 -17.93
N ASP A 718 -43.24 21.02 -16.61
CA ASP A 718 -42.80 22.27 -15.96
C ASP A 718 -41.30 22.29 -15.61
N GLN A 719 -40.58 21.20 -15.89
CA GLN A 719 -39.17 21.05 -15.51
C GLN A 719 -38.23 21.48 -16.63
N THR A 720 -37.26 22.33 -16.30
CA THR A 720 -36.15 22.65 -17.20
C THR A 720 -35.20 21.45 -17.28
N VAL A 721 -34.95 20.99 -18.50
CA VAL A 721 -34.01 19.89 -18.78
C VAL A 721 -32.62 20.46 -19.08
N MET A 722 -32.55 21.44 -19.99
CA MET A 722 -31.31 22.02 -20.47
C MET A 722 -31.53 23.48 -20.89
N GLY A 723 -30.58 24.36 -20.57
CA GLY A 723 -30.67 25.79 -20.89
C GLY A 723 -29.78 26.25 -22.05
N CYS A 724 -28.89 25.38 -22.54
CA CYS A 724 -27.95 25.68 -23.61
C CYS A 724 -27.57 24.40 -24.37
N ASN A 725 -27.21 24.53 -25.65
CA ASN A 725 -26.65 23.41 -26.40
C ASN A 725 -25.30 23.01 -25.80
N GLY A 726 -24.96 21.74 -25.92
CA GLY A 726 -23.62 21.27 -25.60
C GLY A 726 -22.55 21.90 -26.49
N GLN A 727 -21.33 21.94 -25.97
CA GLN A 727 -20.19 22.57 -26.65
C GLN A 727 -19.01 21.62 -26.71
N LEU A 728 -18.13 21.82 -27.69
CA LEU A 728 -16.88 21.09 -27.76
C LEU A 728 -16.04 21.43 -26.53
N MET A 729 -15.59 20.39 -25.84
CA MET A 729 -14.61 20.48 -24.77
C MET A 729 -13.39 19.63 -25.13
N ILE A 730 -12.21 20.22 -24.97
CA ILE A 730 -10.93 19.50 -25.05
C ILE A 730 -10.17 19.77 -23.76
N LEU A 731 -10.07 18.75 -22.91
CA LEU A 731 -9.25 18.83 -21.70
C LEU A 731 -7.83 18.40 -22.08
N PRO A 732 -6.82 19.25 -21.91
CA PRO A 732 -5.43 18.88 -22.18
C PRO A 732 -4.93 17.93 -21.10
N LEU A 733 -3.91 17.15 -21.42
CA LEU A 733 -3.09 16.50 -20.40
C LEU A 733 -2.41 17.58 -19.56
N THR A 734 -2.60 17.52 -18.26
CA THR A 734 -2.04 18.50 -17.33
C THR A 734 -0.74 17.96 -16.74
N GLY A 735 0.29 18.79 -16.53
CA GLY A 735 1.53 18.34 -15.88
C GLY A 735 1.32 18.02 -14.39
N ASP A 736 2.40 17.59 -13.71
CA ASP A 736 2.38 17.33 -12.27
C ASP A 736 1.78 18.52 -11.50
N GLY A 737 0.77 18.23 -10.66
CA GLY A 737 0.06 19.22 -9.86
C GLY A 737 0.96 19.80 -8.77
N ARG A 738 1.73 20.83 -9.11
CA ARG A 738 2.54 21.71 -8.24
C ARG A 738 3.18 21.01 -7.03
N GLY A 739 4.22 20.21 -7.28
CA GLY A 739 5.16 19.71 -6.27
C GLY A 739 4.91 18.29 -5.77
N VAL A 740 5.95 17.67 -5.22
CA VAL A 740 5.94 16.26 -4.77
C VAL A 740 5.41 16.07 -3.34
N GLN A 741 5.27 17.13 -2.55
CA GLN A 741 4.84 17.09 -1.14
C GLN A 741 3.45 17.73 -0.97
N MET A 742 2.73 17.35 0.10
CA MET A 742 1.37 17.84 0.41
C MET A 742 1.36 19.20 1.11
N THR A 743 2.50 19.90 1.17
CA THR A 743 2.65 21.20 1.83
C THR A 743 2.47 22.39 0.85
N GLY A 744 2.01 23.54 1.36
CA GLY A 744 1.99 24.84 0.65
C GLY A 744 0.63 25.35 0.17
N GLU A 745 0.58 26.59 -0.31
CA GLU A 745 -0.63 27.28 -0.82
C GLU A 745 -1.16 26.72 -2.16
N ASN A 746 -0.40 25.83 -2.80
CA ASN A 746 -0.64 25.32 -4.17
C ASN A 746 -1.65 24.16 -4.27
N GLN A 747 -2.35 23.82 -3.18
CA GLN A 747 -3.40 22.79 -3.19
C GLN A 747 -4.77 23.35 -3.67
N GLN A 748 -4.82 24.63 -4.06
CA GLN A 748 -5.95 25.17 -4.81
C GLN A 748 -5.73 24.95 -6.31
N PHE A 749 -6.68 24.23 -6.90
CA PHE A 749 -6.68 23.84 -8.28
C PHE A 749 -7.88 24.48 -8.96
N ASP A 750 -7.65 25.26 -10.01
CA ASP A 750 -8.74 25.69 -10.87
C ASP A 750 -9.29 24.45 -11.57
N PRO A 751 -10.58 24.12 -11.36
CA PRO A 751 -11.15 22.94 -11.97
C PRO A 751 -11.22 23.20 -13.49
N PHE A 752 -10.65 22.30 -14.28
CA PHE A 752 -10.75 22.26 -15.74
C PHE A 752 -10.17 23.48 -16.48
N THR A 753 -9.05 23.29 -17.18
CA THR A 753 -8.62 24.24 -18.21
C THR A 753 -9.01 23.70 -19.58
N ASP A 754 -10.30 23.81 -19.92
CA ASP A 754 -10.72 23.58 -21.30
C ASP A 754 -9.92 24.53 -22.21
N VAL A 755 -9.29 23.96 -23.24
CA VAL A 755 -8.51 24.77 -24.17
C VAL A 755 -9.41 25.43 -25.21
N CYS A 756 -10.59 24.88 -25.50
CA CYS A 756 -11.51 25.45 -26.48
C CYS A 756 -12.09 26.78 -25.98
N LYS A 757 -11.63 27.89 -26.54
CA LYS A 757 -12.04 29.24 -26.14
C LYS A 757 -12.71 30.01 -27.28
N HIS A 758 -13.47 31.04 -26.90
CA HIS A 758 -14.07 32.03 -27.79
C HIS A 758 -14.87 31.41 -28.96
N ARG A 759 -15.79 30.48 -28.65
CA ARG A 759 -16.70 29.90 -29.65
C ARG A 759 -17.46 31.01 -30.40
N VAL A 760 -17.27 31.09 -31.72
CA VAL A 760 -18.00 31.96 -32.65
C VAL A 760 -18.77 31.09 -33.62
N ILE A 761 -20.07 31.33 -33.75
CA ILE A 761 -20.92 30.61 -34.70
C ILE A 761 -20.93 31.39 -36.02
N LYS A 762 -20.37 30.80 -37.07
CA LYS A 762 -20.20 31.41 -38.41
C LYS A 762 -21.44 31.30 -39.27
N ASP A 763 -22.14 30.18 -39.14
CA ASP A 763 -23.34 29.88 -39.92
C ASP A 763 -24.28 29.01 -39.09
N VAL A 764 -25.59 29.17 -39.31
CA VAL A 764 -26.63 28.38 -38.67
C VAL A 764 -27.65 27.94 -39.70
N LYS A 765 -27.92 26.64 -39.74
CA LYS A 765 -28.94 26.04 -40.61
C LYS A 765 -30.01 25.37 -39.77
N PHE A 766 -31.25 25.53 -40.21
CA PHE A 766 -32.41 24.92 -39.58
C PHE A 766 -33.17 24.10 -40.60
N SER A 767 -33.62 22.91 -40.19
CA SER A 767 -34.57 22.11 -40.95
C SER A 767 -35.70 21.66 -40.04
N LYS A 768 -36.95 21.87 -40.48
CA LYS A 768 -38.17 21.51 -39.75
C LYS A 768 -38.85 20.36 -40.50
N MET A 769 -38.95 19.20 -39.86
CA MET A 769 -39.70 18.05 -40.34
C MET A 769 -40.83 17.74 -39.36
N LYS A 770 -41.80 16.93 -39.77
CA LYS A 770 -42.98 16.63 -38.95
C LYS A 770 -42.61 16.12 -37.55
N ASN A 771 -41.64 15.22 -37.44
CA ASN A 771 -41.21 14.57 -36.21
C ASN A 771 -39.84 15.02 -35.69
N GLN A 772 -39.14 15.91 -36.41
CA GLN A 772 -37.74 16.25 -36.13
C GLN A 772 -37.44 17.71 -36.45
N LEU A 773 -36.75 18.38 -35.52
CA LEU A 773 -36.13 19.69 -35.71
C LEU A 773 -34.60 19.50 -35.77
N THR A 774 -33.97 19.93 -36.84
CA THR A 774 -32.51 19.93 -36.97
C THR A 774 -31.97 21.35 -36.84
N VAL A 775 -30.94 21.50 -36.00
CA VAL A 775 -30.16 22.73 -35.84
C VAL A 775 -28.70 22.39 -36.09
N SER A 776 -28.12 22.96 -37.13
CA SER A 776 -26.72 22.77 -37.50
C SER A 776 -25.98 24.08 -37.34
N THR A 777 -24.87 24.10 -36.60
CA THR A 777 -24.00 25.27 -36.50
C THR A 777 -22.63 24.97 -37.07
N ASN A 778 -22.06 25.96 -37.77
CA ASN A 778 -20.64 25.97 -38.13
C ASN A 778 -19.91 26.85 -37.12
N ASP A 779 -19.09 26.20 -36.31
CA ASP A 779 -18.44 26.75 -35.14
C ASP A 779 -16.96 27.04 -35.43
N GLU A 780 -16.48 28.15 -34.89
CA GLU A 780 -15.09 28.57 -34.91
C GLU A 780 -14.64 28.77 -33.46
N TYR A 781 -13.68 27.99 -33.01
CA TYR A 781 -12.92 28.21 -31.78
C TYR A 781 -11.52 28.70 -32.16
N GLU A 782 -10.75 29.19 -31.19
CA GLU A 782 -9.32 29.43 -31.44
C GLU A 782 -8.56 28.13 -31.78
N GLU A 783 -8.97 27.01 -31.17
CA GLU A 783 -8.30 25.70 -31.21
C GLU A 783 -8.82 24.79 -32.32
N ALA A 784 -10.05 24.98 -32.77
CA ALA A 784 -10.72 24.07 -33.69
C ALA A 784 -11.82 24.80 -34.49
N PHE A 785 -12.18 24.28 -35.66
CA PHE A 785 -13.35 24.75 -36.40
C PHE A 785 -14.11 23.54 -36.97
N GLY A 786 -15.41 23.66 -37.15
CA GLY A 786 -16.20 22.53 -37.66
C GLY A 786 -17.69 22.65 -37.40
N THR A 787 -18.39 21.54 -37.56
CA THR A 787 -19.85 21.52 -37.51
C THR A 787 -20.35 20.68 -36.35
N ILE A 788 -21.43 21.14 -35.71
CA ILE A 788 -22.22 20.35 -34.77
C ILE A 788 -23.69 20.39 -35.19
N ASN A 789 -24.32 19.21 -35.22
CA ASN A 789 -25.70 19.01 -35.65
C ASN A 789 -26.50 18.45 -34.48
N TYR A 790 -27.56 19.16 -34.11
CA TYR A 790 -28.56 18.72 -33.15
C TYR A 790 -29.81 18.28 -33.88
N HIS A 791 -30.28 17.07 -33.59
CA HIS A 791 -31.56 16.56 -34.08
C HIS A 791 -32.48 16.31 -32.90
N TYR A 792 -33.53 17.13 -32.79
CA TYR A 792 -34.54 17.06 -31.75
C TYR A 792 -35.78 16.35 -32.28
N PHE A 793 -36.03 15.14 -31.79
CA PHE A 793 -37.19 14.34 -32.17
C PHE A 793 -38.37 14.60 -31.23
N ALA A 794 -39.58 14.59 -31.78
CA ALA A 794 -40.81 14.87 -31.04
C ALA A 794 -41.05 13.87 -29.90
N ASN A 795 -40.49 12.66 -29.97
CA ASN A 795 -40.58 11.63 -28.93
C ASN A 795 -39.62 11.85 -27.73
N GLY A 796 -38.84 12.94 -27.71
CA GLY A 796 -37.88 13.22 -26.64
C GLY A 796 -36.46 12.73 -26.89
N LYS A 797 -36.20 12.04 -28.02
CA LYS A 797 -34.85 11.70 -28.44
C LYS A 797 -34.12 12.94 -28.97
N ILE A 798 -32.85 13.08 -28.61
CA ILE A 798 -31.93 14.11 -29.10
C ILE A 798 -30.69 13.39 -29.58
N THR A 799 -30.29 13.62 -30.82
CA THR A 799 -29.03 13.09 -31.33
C THR A 799 -28.11 14.23 -31.72
N VAL A 800 -26.84 14.08 -31.37
CA VAL A 800 -25.81 15.09 -31.63
C VAL A 800 -24.66 14.43 -32.37
N ASP A 801 -24.38 14.88 -33.58
CA ASP A 801 -23.16 14.54 -34.30
C ASP A 801 -22.31 15.78 -34.50
N TYR A 802 -21.00 15.61 -34.39
CA TYR A 802 -20.07 16.71 -34.55
C TYR A 802 -18.83 16.28 -35.32
N LYS A 803 -18.21 17.25 -35.97
CA LYS A 803 -16.94 17.08 -36.67
C LYS A 803 -16.15 18.38 -36.59
N TYR A 804 -15.04 18.34 -35.86
CA TYR A 804 -14.13 19.48 -35.71
C TYR A 804 -12.74 19.15 -36.21
N THR A 805 -12.15 20.09 -36.95
CA THR A 805 -10.76 20.07 -37.41
C THR A 805 -9.92 20.94 -36.50
N LEU A 806 -8.79 20.42 -36.05
CA LEU A 806 -7.89 21.11 -35.12
C LEU A 806 -7.06 22.20 -35.84
N LYS A 807 -6.91 23.35 -35.17
CA LYS A 807 -6.10 24.50 -35.61
C LYS A 807 -4.77 24.60 -34.85
N LYS A 808 -4.63 23.87 -33.74
CA LYS A 808 -3.45 23.83 -32.89
C LYS A 808 -3.14 22.39 -32.51
N ASP A 809 -1.86 22.09 -32.30
CA ASP A 809 -1.42 20.83 -31.70
C ASP A 809 -1.89 20.78 -30.24
N ILE A 810 -2.52 19.68 -29.83
CA ILE A 810 -3.02 19.48 -28.47
C ILE A 810 -2.72 18.04 -28.06
N ASN A 811 -2.24 17.83 -26.84
CA ASN A 811 -2.20 16.49 -26.25
C ASN A 811 -3.34 16.35 -25.23
N PRO A 812 -4.47 15.73 -25.61
CA PRO A 812 -5.67 15.74 -24.78
C PRO A 812 -5.70 14.60 -23.76
N ARG A 813 -6.29 14.90 -22.59
CA ARG A 813 -6.75 13.95 -21.58
C ARG A 813 -8.16 13.46 -21.88
N GLN A 814 -9.06 14.36 -22.30
CA GLN A 814 -10.43 14.04 -22.73
C GLN A 814 -10.85 14.98 -23.86
N TRP A 815 -11.72 14.50 -24.75
CA TRP A 815 -12.49 15.39 -25.62
C TRP A 815 -13.90 14.85 -25.84
N GLY A 816 -14.84 15.76 -26.09
CA GLY A 816 -16.24 15.41 -26.32
C GLY A 816 -17.15 16.62 -26.32
N ILE A 817 -18.44 16.38 -26.10
CA ILE A 817 -19.43 17.44 -25.93
C ILE A 817 -19.84 17.52 -24.46
N VAL A 818 -19.71 18.71 -23.88
CA VAL A 818 -20.17 19.02 -22.52
C VAL A 818 -21.54 19.70 -22.57
N PHE A 819 -22.48 19.29 -21.72
CA PHE A 819 -23.80 19.91 -21.57
C PHE A 819 -23.96 20.48 -20.16
N GLY A 820 -24.68 21.61 -20.05
CA GLY A 820 -25.04 22.21 -18.77
C GLY A 820 -26.49 21.90 -18.38
N LEU A 821 -26.67 21.30 -17.20
CA LEU A 821 -27.96 20.94 -16.63
C LEU A 821 -28.23 21.74 -15.33
N PRO A 822 -29.50 21.92 -14.92
CA PRO A 822 -29.83 22.50 -13.62
C PRO A 822 -29.23 21.72 -12.43
N GLU A 823 -28.90 22.42 -11.34
CA GLU A 823 -28.32 21.83 -10.11
C GLU A 823 -29.16 20.68 -9.51
N SER A 824 -30.46 20.65 -9.80
CA SER A 824 -31.37 19.58 -9.37
C SER A 824 -30.98 18.16 -9.85
N TYR A 825 -30.18 18.04 -10.92
CA TYR A 825 -29.72 16.75 -11.47
C TYR A 825 -28.61 16.13 -10.60
N ASN A 826 -28.99 15.68 -9.41
CA ASN A 826 -28.08 15.27 -8.34
C ASN A 826 -27.86 13.75 -8.23
N GLU A 827 -28.40 12.95 -9.15
CA GLU A 827 -28.26 11.50 -9.17
C GLU A 827 -27.81 11.02 -10.55
N LEU A 828 -26.71 10.26 -10.59
CA LEU A 828 -26.16 9.62 -11.79
C LEU A 828 -26.30 8.10 -11.66
N THR A 829 -26.92 7.45 -12.65
CA THR A 829 -26.94 5.98 -12.78
C THR A 829 -26.23 5.56 -14.06
N TRP A 830 -25.63 4.37 -14.10
CA TRP A 830 -24.93 3.89 -15.30
C TRP A 830 -24.96 2.38 -15.49
N LYS A 831 -24.66 1.97 -16.73
CA LYS A 831 -24.22 0.64 -17.15
C LYS A 831 -23.04 0.81 -18.09
N ARG A 832 -21.93 0.10 -17.86
CA ARG A 832 -20.69 0.21 -18.62
C ARG A 832 -20.00 -1.15 -18.82
N LYS A 833 -19.03 -1.21 -19.72
CA LYS A 833 -18.07 -2.31 -19.80
C LYS A 833 -16.95 -2.09 -18.78
N GLY A 834 -16.81 -3.01 -17.83
CA GLY A 834 -15.71 -3.02 -16.85
C GLY A 834 -14.46 -3.76 -17.37
N GLN A 835 -13.32 -3.54 -16.72
CA GLN A 835 -12.11 -4.36 -16.87
C GLN A 835 -12.33 -5.75 -16.26
N TRP A 836 -12.96 -5.77 -15.09
CA TRP A 836 -13.32 -7.00 -14.37
C TRP A 836 -14.79 -7.36 -14.57
N ASN A 837 -15.08 -8.63 -14.44
CA ASN A 837 -16.45 -9.14 -14.49
C ASN A 837 -17.18 -9.03 -13.15
N TYR A 838 -16.49 -8.62 -12.07
CA TYR A 838 -17.08 -8.30 -10.79
C TYR A 838 -16.34 -7.13 -10.12
N TYR A 839 -17.09 -6.27 -9.44
CA TYR A 839 -16.60 -5.18 -8.60
C TYR A 839 -17.43 -5.11 -7.30
N PRO A 840 -16.85 -4.63 -6.18
CA PRO A 840 -17.61 -4.22 -5.01
C PRO A 840 -18.66 -3.14 -5.33
N GLU A 841 -19.74 -3.09 -4.56
CA GLU A 841 -20.85 -2.14 -4.77
C GLU A 841 -20.45 -0.67 -4.59
N ASP A 842 -19.44 -0.40 -3.77
CA ASP A 842 -18.91 0.93 -3.48
C ASP A 842 -17.74 1.33 -4.40
N HIS A 843 -17.32 0.45 -5.32
CA HIS A 843 -16.22 0.74 -6.24
C HIS A 843 -16.68 1.71 -7.36
N ILE A 844 -15.93 2.78 -7.60
CA ILE A 844 -16.27 3.79 -8.62
C ILE A 844 -16.31 3.22 -10.05
N GLY A 845 -15.53 2.16 -10.28
CA GLY A 845 -15.45 1.40 -11.52
C GLY A 845 -16.47 0.26 -11.67
N ARG A 846 -17.45 0.10 -10.78
CA ARG A 846 -18.44 -0.96 -10.96
C ARG A 846 -19.20 -0.84 -12.29
N MET A 847 -19.61 -1.99 -12.85
CA MET A 847 -20.24 -2.04 -14.17
C MET A 847 -21.62 -1.40 -14.22
N LYS A 848 -22.34 -1.42 -13.10
CA LYS A 848 -23.64 -0.77 -12.93
C LYS A 848 -23.71 -0.14 -11.54
N GLY A 849 -24.30 1.04 -11.41
CA GLY A 849 -24.33 1.75 -10.14
C GLY A 849 -25.16 3.02 -10.18
N THR A 850 -25.35 3.58 -8.99
CA THR A 850 -25.94 4.89 -8.74
C THR A 850 -24.98 5.69 -7.86
N ALA A 851 -24.74 6.95 -8.19
CA ALA A 851 -23.96 7.90 -7.42
C ALA A 851 -24.79 9.17 -7.19
N LYS A 852 -24.69 9.73 -5.98
CA LYS A 852 -25.30 11.02 -5.64
C LYS A 852 -24.24 12.11 -5.67
N LEU A 853 -24.66 13.31 -6.06
CA LEU A 853 -23.82 14.50 -6.05
C LEU A 853 -23.25 14.79 -4.66
N LEU A 854 -24.10 14.71 -3.63
CA LEU A 854 -23.74 14.97 -2.23
C LEU A 854 -23.84 13.69 -1.39
N SER A 855 -23.08 13.68 -0.30
CA SER A 855 -23.06 12.66 0.76
C SER A 855 -22.96 13.36 2.11
N ASP A 856 -23.08 12.60 3.20
CA ASP A 856 -22.87 13.09 4.56
C ASP A 856 -21.37 13.27 4.91
N ALA A 857 -20.47 12.98 3.97
CA ALA A 857 -19.03 13.15 4.17
C ALA A 857 -18.65 14.63 4.25
N GLU A 858 -17.66 14.93 5.08
CA GLU A 858 -17.03 16.26 5.11
C GLU A 858 -16.36 16.58 3.78
N VAL A 859 -16.35 17.86 3.42
CA VAL A 859 -15.58 18.32 2.25
C VAL A 859 -14.10 18.22 2.59
N SER A 860 -13.37 17.40 1.85
CA SER A 860 -11.95 17.14 2.08
C SER A 860 -11.06 17.62 0.93
N GLY A 861 -9.82 17.96 1.24
CA GLY A 861 -8.80 18.30 0.25
C GLY A 861 -8.20 17.07 -0.47
N ALA A 862 -7.15 17.29 -1.26
CA ALA A 862 -6.48 16.24 -2.04
C ALA A 862 -5.88 15.11 -1.17
N ALA A 863 -5.61 15.36 0.11
CA ALA A 863 -5.13 14.36 1.07
C ALA A 863 -6.24 13.45 1.65
N GLY A 864 -7.51 13.73 1.34
CA GLY A 864 -8.64 13.09 1.99
C GLY A 864 -8.97 13.70 3.37
N PRO A 865 -9.83 13.03 4.15
CA PRO A 865 -10.36 13.57 5.40
C PRO A 865 -9.30 13.60 6.51
N SER A 866 -9.26 14.71 7.25
CA SER A 866 -8.37 14.92 8.41
C SER A 866 -8.87 14.24 9.69
N SER A 867 -10.13 13.81 9.70
CA SER A 867 -10.76 13.02 10.74
C SER A 867 -11.03 11.60 10.24
N LYS A 868 -11.18 10.63 11.17
CA LYS A 868 -11.49 9.26 10.77
C LYS A 868 -12.89 9.19 10.15
N PRO A 869 -13.00 8.81 8.86
CA PRO A 869 -14.28 8.75 8.17
C PRO A 869 -15.04 7.46 8.52
N ASN A 870 -16.37 7.52 8.45
CA ASN A 870 -17.27 6.37 8.65
C ASN A 870 -17.91 5.88 7.34
N ASN A 871 -17.65 6.59 6.24
CA ASN A 871 -18.20 6.35 4.92
C ASN A 871 -17.14 5.72 3.97
N PRO A 872 -17.57 4.96 2.94
CA PRO A 872 -16.65 4.46 1.93
C PRO A 872 -15.95 5.59 1.18
N TRP A 873 -14.72 5.34 0.73
CA TRP A 873 -13.90 6.32 0.01
C TRP A 873 -14.60 6.92 -1.23
N SER A 874 -15.44 6.14 -1.92
CA SER A 874 -16.19 6.60 -3.10
C SER A 874 -17.21 7.71 -2.81
N THR A 875 -17.59 7.87 -1.56
CA THR A 875 -18.54 8.90 -1.12
C THR A 875 -17.87 10.15 -0.56
N ASP A 876 -16.54 10.16 -0.41
CA ASP A 876 -15.80 11.39 -0.09
C ASP A 876 -16.08 12.44 -1.16
N ARG A 877 -16.18 13.71 -0.75
CA ARG A 877 -16.63 14.78 -1.65
C ARG A 877 -15.80 16.03 -1.56
N ASN A 878 -15.85 16.80 -2.63
CA ASN A 878 -15.49 18.21 -2.67
C ASN A 878 -16.67 19.02 -3.26
N ASN A 879 -16.43 20.28 -3.58
CA ASN A 879 -17.46 21.18 -4.12
C ASN A 879 -18.01 20.74 -5.49
N MET A 880 -17.35 19.81 -6.19
CA MET A 880 -17.79 19.29 -7.49
C MET A 880 -18.63 18.01 -7.35
N GLY A 881 -18.71 17.43 -6.16
CA GLY A 881 -19.49 16.23 -5.85
C GLY A 881 -18.68 15.10 -5.20
N THR A 882 -19.36 13.99 -4.93
CA THR A 882 -18.72 12.75 -4.45
C THR A 882 -17.71 12.20 -5.47
N ASN A 883 -16.71 11.46 -5.01
CA ASN A 883 -15.73 10.79 -5.88
C ASN A 883 -16.41 9.90 -6.93
N ASP A 884 -17.49 9.23 -6.54
CA ASP A 884 -18.26 8.37 -7.43
C ASP A 884 -19.06 9.17 -8.48
N PHE A 885 -19.66 10.29 -8.10
CA PHE A 885 -20.40 11.14 -9.04
C PHE A 885 -19.47 11.77 -10.09
N ARG A 886 -18.30 12.26 -9.64
CA ARG A 886 -17.37 13.00 -10.49
C ARG A 886 -16.32 12.19 -11.23
N SER A 887 -16.28 10.88 -11.02
CA SER A 887 -15.36 9.99 -11.72
C SER A 887 -15.87 9.66 -13.12
N THR A 888 -14.96 9.74 -14.10
CA THR A 888 -15.23 9.31 -15.47
C THR A 888 -15.61 7.84 -15.49
N LYS A 889 -16.82 7.55 -15.96
CA LYS A 889 -17.29 6.20 -16.27
C LYS A 889 -16.82 5.85 -17.67
N MET A 890 -15.77 5.06 -17.79
CA MET A 890 -15.27 4.64 -19.10
C MET A 890 -16.17 3.55 -19.73
N ASN A 891 -16.36 3.61 -21.05
CA ASN A 891 -17.02 2.58 -21.86
C ASN A 891 -18.49 2.39 -21.48
N ILE A 892 -19.23 3.48 -21.37
CA ILE A 892 -20.65 3.44 -21.02
C ILE A 892 -21.46 2.77 -22.14
N LYS A 893 -22.47 1.99 -21.73
CA LYS A 893 -23.57 1.55 -22.59
C LYS A 893 -24.79 2.43 -22.38
N GLU A 894 -24.99 2.83 -21.13
CA GLU A 894 -26.08 3.69 -20.70
C GLU A 894 -25.62 4.53 -19.50
N ALA A 895 -26.02 5.79 -19.45
CA ALA A 895 -25.89 6.62 -18.27
C ALA A 895 -27.07 7.57 -18.16
N THR A 896 -27.60 7.79 -16.96
CA THR A 896 -28.78 8.62 -16.75
C THR A 896 -28.54 9.60 -15.61
N LEU A 897 -28.73 10.90 -15.86
CA LEU A 897 -28.86 11.88 -14.78
C LEU A 897 -30.33 12.16 -14.52
N ASN A 898 -30.69 12.22 -13.24
CA ASN A 898 -32.07 12.38 -12.79
C ASN A 898 -32.16 13.47 -11.72
N ASN A 899 -33.25 14.24 -11.76
CA ASN A 899 -33.59 15.21 -10.72
C ASN A 899 -34.84 14.83 -9.89
N GLY A 900 -35.37 13.63 -10.11
CA GLY A 900 -36.58 13.10 -9.46
C GLY A 900 -37.83 13.18 -10.33
N ALA A 901 -37.89 14.13 -11.26
CA ALA A 901 -39.02 14.32 -12.17
C ALA A 901 -38.68 14.02 -13.64
N VAL A 902 -37.48 14.42 -14.08
CA VAL A 902 -36.99 14.20 -15.44
C VAL A 902 -35.65 13.48 -15.41
N ALA A 903 -35.50 12.55 -16.33
CA ALA A 903 -34.27 11.80 -16.57
C ALA A 903 -33.69 12.14 -17.95
N LEU A 904 -32.39 12.38 -17.99
CA LEU A 904 -31.60 12.54 -19.21
C LEU A 904 -30.74 11.28 -19.37
N LYS A 905 -31.12 10.42 -20.31
CA LYS A 905 -30.51 9.11 -20.54
C LYS A 905 -29.64 9.13 -21.79
N ILE A 906 -28.35 8.91 -21.64
CA ILE A 906 -27.38 8.75 -22.72
C ILE A 906 -27.23 7.28 -23.06
N GLN A 907 -27.31 6.97 -24.36
CA GLN A 907 -27.12 5.63 -24.90
C GLN A 907 -25.85 5.60 -25.76
N SER A 908 -25.03 4.56 -25.55
CA SER A 908 -23.78 4.39 -26.27
C SER A 908 -23.53 2.92 -26.60
N ASN A 909 -22.70 2.67 -27.61
CA ASN A 909 -22.29 1.33 -28.04
C ASN A 909 -21.14 0.75 -27.18
N GLY A 910 -20.71 1.45 -26.11
CA GLY A 910 -19.59 1.03 -25.27
C GLY A 910 -18.25 1.69 -25.60
N THR A 911 -18.18 2.60 -26.59
CA THR A 911 -16.93 3.33 -26.91
C THR A 911 -16.82 4.69 -26.22
N GLN A 912 -17.94 5.29 -25.82
CA GLN A 912 -17.94 6.61 -25.16
C GLN A 912 -17.73 6.49 -23.66
N HIS A 913 -17.32 7.60 -23.06
CA HIS A 913 -17.16 7.77 -21.63
C HIS A 913 -18.08 8.88 -21.13
N LEU A 914 -18.40 8.87 -19.85
CA LEU A 914 -19.25 9.88 -19.24
C LEU A 914 -18.67 10.39 -17.94
N ARG A 915 -18.71 11.71 -17.77
CA ARG A 915 -18.31 12.37 -16.54
C ARG A 915 -19.33 13.44 -16.18
N ALA A 916 -19.71 13.52 -14.91
CA ALA A 916 -20.60 14.56 -14.40
C ALA A 916 -19.92 15.32 -13.26
N TRP A 917 -20.17 16.61 -13.08
CA TRP A 917 -19.67 17.35 -11.92
C TRP A 917 -20.50 18.61 -11.69
N GLN A 918 -20.48 19.11 -10.46
CA GLN A 918 -21.02 20.43 -10.16
C GLN A 918 -19.99 21.51 -10.50
N GLN A 919 -20.43 22.51 -11.25
CA GLN A 919 -19.69 23.74 -11.51
C GLN A 919 -20.64 24.91 -11.33
N GLU A 920 -20.35 25.76 -10.34
CA GLU A 920 -21.24 26.84 -9.91
C GLU A 920 -22.65 26.29 -9.58
N GLN A 921 -23.70 26.85 -10.18
CA GLN A 921 -25.10 26.45 -9.99
C GLN A 921 -25.58 25.48 -11.09
N THR A 922 -24.66 24.78 -11.75
CA THR A 922 -24.97 23.86 -12.86
C THR A 922 -24.30 22.51 -12.67
N ILE A 923 -24.95 21.47 -13.19
CA ILE A 923 -24.36 20.15 -13.35
C ILE A 923 -23.85 20.05 -14.78
N GLN A 924 -22.54 19.90 -14.92
CA GLN A 924 -21.89 19.65 -16.17
C GLN A 924 -21.86 18.16 -16.45
N ILE A 925 -22.07 17.80 -17.71
CA ILE A 925 -21.99 16.41 -18.18
C ILE A 925 -21.21 16.35 -19.48
N LEU A 926 -20.05 15.71 -19.43
CA LEU A 926 -19.21 15.45 -20.58
C LEU A 926 -19.48 14.05 -21.12
N VAL A 927 -19.96 13.97 -22.36
CA VAL A 927 -19.95 12.72 -23.15
C VAL A 927 -18.68 12.73 -23.99
N ALA A 928 -17.69 11.97 -23.55
CA ALA A 928 -16.36 11.97 -24.15
C ALA A 928 -16.22 10.82 -25.15
N GLY A 929 -15.76 11.15 -26.35
CA GLY A 929 -15.34 10.18 -27.36
C GLY A 929 -13.94 9.60 -27.09
N TYR A 930 -13.21 10.17 -26.13
CA TYR A 930 -11.88 9.71 -25.71
C TYR A 930 -11.55 10.12 -24.28
N SER A 931 -10.86 9.22 -23.58
CA SER A 931 -10.35 9.41 -22.21
C SER A 931 -9.14 8.49 -21.99
N ASN A 932 -8.05 8.99 -21.39
CA ASN A 932 -6.86 8.19 -21.08
C ASN A 932 -6.52 8.15 -19.57
N MET A 933 -5.34 7.62 -19.22
CA MET A 933 -4.89 7.40 -17.83
C MET A 933 -4.30 8.64 -17.13
N GLY A 934 -4.18 9.78 -17.81
CA GLY A 934 -3.50 10.96 -17.26
C GLY A 934 -1.99 10.95 -17.43
N THR A 935 -1.32 11.80 -16.65
CA THR A 935 0.10 12.17 -16.82
C THR A 935 1.02 11.80 -15.66
N GLU A 936 0.57 10.97 -14.72
CA GLU A 936 1.35 10.57 -13.54
C GLU A 936 2.80 10.20 -13.90
N ARG A 937 3.76 11.00 -13.42
CA ARG A 937 5.18 10.94 -13.80
C ARG A 937 5.78 9.53 -13.72
N PHE A 938 5.54 8.81 -12.62
CA PHE A 938 6.13 7.47 -12.42
C PHE A 938 5.34 6.36 -13.12
N PHE A 939 4.11 6.64 -13.53
CA PHE A 939 3.26 5.71 -14.29
C PHE A 939 3.24 6.04 -15.79
N ARG A 940 3.91 7.11 -16.21
CA ARG A 940 3.74 7.70 -17.54
C ARG A 940 4.07 6.75 -18.68
N ALA A 941 5.12 5.94 -18.54
CA ALA A 941 5.50 4.93 -19.54
C ALA A 941 4.41 3.86 -19.77
N HIS A 942 3.52 3.65 -18.79
CA HIS A 942 2.34 2.81 -18.94
C HIS A 942 1.18 3.57 -19.59
N ALA A 943 0.96 4.82 -19.17
CA ALA A 943 -0.14 5.68 -19.62
C ALA A 943 -0.03 6.09 -21.09
N GLU A 944 1.17 6.42 -21.55
CA GLU A 944 1.40 7.02 -22.87
C GLU A 944 1.02 6.14 -24.06
N LYS A 945 0.92 4.83 -23.85
CA LYS A 945 0.45 3.90 -24.88
C LYS A 945 -1.02 4.12 -25.25
N MET A 946 -1.79 4.82 -24.41
CA MET A 946 -3.18 5.19 -24.69
C MET A 946 -3.32 6.66 -25.13
N ASP A 947 -2.23 7.42 -25.21
CA ASP A 947 -2.29 8.79 -25.68
C ASP A 947 -2.64 8.86 -27.17
N ARG A 948 -3.45 9.87 -27.50
CA ARG A 948 -3.74 10.26 -28.88
C ARG A 948 -3.48 11.76 -29.03
N PRO A 949 -2.21 12.16 -29.20
CA PRO A 949 -1.88 13.55 -29.51
C PRO A 949 -2.58 13.96 -30.81
N LEU A 950 -3.20 15.13 -30.79
CA LEU A 950 -3.88 15.71 -31.95
C LEU A 950 -2.99 16.77 -32.59
N LYS A 951 -2.87 16.74 -33.90
CA LYS A 951 -2.11 17.67 -34.73
C LYS A 951 -3.03 18.64 -35.46
N VAL A 952 -2.47 19.78 -35.89
CA VAL A 952 -3.17 20.67 -36.83
C VAL A 952 -3.68 19.87 -38.04
N GLY A 953 -4.97 20.01 -38.34
CA GLY A 953 -5.64 19.28 -39.43
C GLY A 953 -6.27 17.95 -39.02
N ASP A 954 -5.96 17.41 -37.83
CA ASP A 954 -6.66 16.22 -37.32
C ASP A 954 -8.14 16.50 -37.08
N ILE A 955 -8.95 15.46 -37.21
CA ILE A 955 -10.41 15.54 -37.08
C ILE A 955 -10.85 14.76 -35.84
N ILE A 956 -11.63 15.42 -34.99
CA ILE A 956 -12.40 14.78 -33.92
C ILE A 956 -13.89 14.78 -34.30
N GLN A 957 -14.52 13.62 -34.18
CA GLN A 957 -15.92 13.43 -34.50
C GLN A 957 -16.50 12.28 -33.67
N ASP A 958 -17.78 12.40 -33.30
CA ASP A 958 -18.51 11.35 -32.58
C ASP A 958 -20.03 11.58 -32.76
N TYR A 959 -20.82 10.60 -32.31
CA TYR A 959 -22.30 10.62 -32.31
C TYR A 959 -22.83 10.33 -30.91
N ILE A 960 -23.70 11.19 -30.40
CA ILE A 960 -24.30 11.10 -29.06
C ILE A 960 -25.81 10.92 -29.21
N SER A 961 -26.37 9.95 -28.49
CA SER A 961 -27.82 9.74 -28.40
C SER A 961 -28.29 9.98 -26.97
N ILE A 962 -29.24 10.90 -26.81
CA ILE A 962 -29.84 11.30 -25.54
C ILE A 962 -31.35 11.07 -25.63
N GLN A 963 -31.93 10.52 -24.58
CA GLN A 963 -33.37 10.34 -24.43
C GLN A 963 -33.82 11.15 -23.20
N VAL A 964 -34.83 12.01 -23.39
CA VAL A 964 -35.45 12.80 -22.33
C VAL A 964 -36.75 12.11 -21.90
N ASP A 965 -36.73 11.55 -20.70
CA ASP A 965 -37.86 10.80 -20.15
C ASP A 965 -38.45 11.53 -18.94
N HIS A 966 -39.78 11.56 -18.83
CA HIS A 966 -40.47 11.94 -17.60
C HIS A 966 -40.64 10.68 -16.74
N LYS A 967 -40.34 10.79 -15.44
CA LYS A 967 -40.41 9.66 -14.52
C LYS A 967 -41.83 9.25 -14.17
#